data_AF-A0A7C5RZC6-F1
#
_entry.id   AF-A0A7C5RZC6-F1
#
_cell.length_a   1.000
_cell.length_b   1.000
_cell.length_c   1.000
_cell.angle_alpha   90.00
_cell.angle_beta   90.00
_cell.angle_gamma   90.00
#
_symmetry.space_group_name_H-M   'P 1'
#
loop_
_entity.id
_entity.type
_entity.pdbx_description
1 polymer ?
#
loop_
_entity_poly.entity_id
_entity_poly.type
_entity_poly.pdbx_seq_one_letter_code
_entity_poly.pdbx_strand_id
1 'polypeptide(L)'
;MRYYISTILVCIVIVSLACTGTKSEDKGLPLGSPCVRSSDCANRLVCINTSEQGVINLFPGGYCSRYCLNDKDCPSDGKCVGNICILTDCTKCNRDNYACYEDKYCVPDMKVGDSCGNDSECPTGKCVVYSDKFSNGYCSMECESGNDCPLSAGGVCVNFEGKEDSKKICADKCLNDSDCRTSDKYACRLTYVDSAEAGGTYTTVCSGVDNLGATCKEDKDCSSGLSCISKSDIVKDRKVNGGDFSENICSKKCTTDKDCPNIFDCKQDDDSCLKTARCIDNYCLRGCETDLHCAKSPYACRPYEYEKGKFKYFCNSVSNIGSACTKDGDCTQGLKCVMNDPEYAGGFCTKDCKNDSDCPKEVGVTQTCIDNKCQRACNKDSDCGRKEYLCVMKNGKGICQSKKNYGAACESNEDCSEGLTCYKGYAFDGGYCTKKAEMESECDGGGVLGNLGLCMRKCDNDEDCKRDGYSCFDNGSNKYCSTGFNIGFPCFVHEDENIVDCNEGLRCNTDSKYEYGYCTMDCEKADDLCPTGSKCITSNKMCMRECGRDDQCLISDYTCREIDKVYVCEGGKNIGAACNSNDDCSKGLTCDTKQYNGYCTLDCKSTDCPTDSVCVSNACKRTCKLDKDCGRTMYFCITSSNISYCITGLNFGAECDNDDDCKSPLKCYRPVAGKTGLCSNSNDNLCSGDVDCVESYAKCNKDGDKHCYRKCSSDSDCGREDMKCSDSMCVYK
;
A
#
# COMPACT_ATOMS: atom_id res chain seq x y z
N MET A 1 58.67 5.98 76.54
CA MET A 1 59.26 6.09 75.17
C MET A 1 58.57 5.03 74.33
N ARG A 2 58.03 5.22 73.14
CA ARG A 2 57.63 6.36 72.29
C ARG A 2 57.04 5.61 71.05
N TYR A 3 55.86 6.01 70.57
CA TYR A 3 55.13 5.52 69.37
C TYR A 3 54.29 4.22 69.50
N TYR A 4 52.97 4.32 69.77
CA TYR A 4 51.79 4.68 68.91
C TYR A 4 51.11 3.39 68.38
N ILE A 5 50.14 2.78 69.06
CA ILE A 5 48.69 3.11 69.12
C ILE A 5 48.11 3.51 67.76
N SER A 6 47.59 2.52 67.00
CA SER A 6 46.44 2.66 66.08
C SER A 6 46.12 1.32 65.39
N THR A 7 45.46 0.38 66.07
CA THR A 7 44.94 -0.82 65.39
C THR A 7 43.61 -1.36 65.94
N ILE A 8 42.91 -0.65 66.83
CA ILE A 8 41.60 -1.12 67.32
C ILE A 8 40.68 0.07 67.55
N LEU A 9 40.16 0.67 66.46
CA LEU A 9 38.97 1.55 66.46
C LEU A 9 38.57 1.95 65.03
N VAL A 10 38.28 0.97 64.17
CA VAL A 10 37.56 1.18 62.90
C VAL A 10 36.58 0.01 62.73
N CYS A 11 35.48 0.03 63.48
CA CYS A 11 34.34 -0.87 63.26
C CYS A 11 32.98 -0.18 63.45
N ILE A 12 32.93 1.12 63.71
CA ILE A 12 31.67 1.84 63.84
C ILE A 12 31.92 3.23 63.28
N VAL A 13 31.30 3.55 62.14
CA VAL A 13 30.90 4.88 61.62
C VAL A 13 30.94 4.88 60.08
N ILE A 14 29.74 5.04 59.49
CA ILE A 14 29.38 5.40 58.09
C ILE A 14 29.36 4.25 57.07
N VAL A 15 28.30 3.46 57.13
CA VAL A 15 27.57 3.05 55.91
C VAL A 15 26.31 3.92 55.84
N SER A 16 26.49 5.18 55.45
CA SER A 16 25.41 6.00 54.91
C SER A 16 25.42 5.77 53.40
N LEU A 17 24.88 4.63 52.98
CA LEU A 17 24.50 4.45 51.58
C LEU A 17 23.47 5.52 51.26
N ALA A 18 23.84 6.45 50.38
CA ALA A 18 22.91 7.32 49.71
C ALA A 18 21.99 6.45 48.84
N CYS A 19 20.87 6.00 49.40
CA CYS A 19 19.71 5.61 48.61
C CYS A 19 19.07 6.87 48.05
N THR A 20 19.69 7.49 47.05
CA THR A 20 18.95 8.27 46.06
C THR A 20 18.20 7.27 45.21
N GLY A 21 17.08 6.75 45.74
CA GLY A 21 16.10 6.06 44.93
C GLY A 21 15.62 7.05 43.87
N THR A 22 16.09 6.87 42.65
CA THR A 22 15.41 7.41 41.47
C THR A 22 13.95 7.01 41.63
N LYS A 23 13.05 8.01 41.76
CA LYS A 23 11.61 7.78 41.69
C LYS A 23 11.40 6.98 40.41
N SER A 24 11.05 5.70 40.55
CA SER A 24 10.48 4.94 39.45
C SER A 24 9.27 5.74 39.01
N GLU A 25 9.32 6.32 37.81
CA GLU A 25 8.13 6.89 37.20
C GLU A 25 7.08 5.78 37.16
N ASP A 26 5.94 6.03 37.80
CA ASP A 26 4.86 5.05 37.93
C ASP A 26 4.29 4.77 36.54
N LYS A 27 4.68 3.64 35.95
CA LYS A 27 4.21 3.19 34.62
C LYS A 27 2.80 2.57 34.62
N GLY A 28 2.05 2.69 35.71
CA GLY A 28 0.70 2.12 35.80
C GLY A 28 -0.37 3.05 35.23
N LEU A 29 -1.48 2.47 34.78
CA LEU A 29 -2.57 3.17 34.12
C LEU A 29 -3.40 4.02 35.12
N PRO A 30 -3.80 5.26 34.77
CA PRO A 30 -4.54 6.14 35.68
C PRO A 30 -5.98 5.65 35.98
N LEU A 31 -6.63 6.26 36.98
CA LEU A 31 -8.06 6.08 37.28
C LEU A 31 -8.86 6.31 35.99
N GLY A 32 -9.72 5.38 35.58
CA GLY A 32 -10.35 5.48 34.24
C GLY A 32 -9.99 4.37 33.28
N SER A 33 -8.79 3.82 33.44
CA SER A 33 -8.17 3.03 32.39
C SER A 33 -8.66 1.59 32.38
N PRO A 34 -8.73 0.94 31.20
CA PRO A 34 -8.93 -0.51 31.13
C PRO A 34 -7.80 -1.23 31.84
N CYS A 35 -8.09 -2.37 32.42
CA CYS A 35 -7.08 -3.24 33.00
C CYS A 35 -7.54 -4.67 32.93
N VAL A 36 -6.60 -5.59 32.81
CA VAL A 36 -6.88 -7.03 32.92
C VAL A 36 -6.54 -7.49 34.34
N ARG A 37 -5.54 -6.86 34.96
CA ARG A 37 -5.01 -7.19 36.30
C ARG A 37 -4.73 -5.92 37.08
N SER A 38 -4.77 -6.00 38.41
CA SER A 38 -4.45 -4.86 39.29
C SER A 38 -3.03 -4.31 39.12
N SER A 39 -2.11 -5.11 38.57
CA SER A 39 -0.75 -4.67 38.21
C SER A 39 -0.72 -3.66 37.06
N ASP A 40 -1.78 -3.59 36.26
CA ASP A 40 -1.84 -2.71 35.10
C ASP A 40 -2.14 -1.27 35.55
N CYS A 41 -2.65 -1.09 36.76
CA CYS A 41 -3.09 0.19 37.28
C CYS A 41 -1.97 0.93 38.03
N ALA A 42 -2.02 2.26 38.01
CA ALA A 42 -1.14 3.13 38.78
C ALA A 42 -1.23 2.81 40.27
N ASN A 43 -0.17 3.11 41.01
CA ASN A 43 -0.04 2.77 42.42
C ASN A 43 -1.30 3.15 43.23
N ARG A 44 -1.82 2.16 43.99
CA ARG A 44 -3.05 2.23 44.83
C ARG A 44 -4.39 2.17 44.10
N LEU A 45 -4.37 1.97 42.79
CA LEU A 45 -5.55 1.54 42.05
C LEU A 45 -5.59 0.01 41.99
N VAL A 46 -6.79 -0.54 41.89
CA VAL A 46 -7.06 -1.96 41.68
C VAL A 46 -7.88 -2.11 40.41
N CYS A 47 -7.66 -3.23 39.73
CA CYS A 47 -8.47 -3.55 38.57
C CYS A 47 -9.79 -4.15 39.04
N ILE A 48 -10.89 -3.43 38.86
CA ILE A 48 -12.21 -3.90 39.27
C ILE A 48 -12.84 -4.66 38.11
N ASN A 49 -12.81 -5.99 38.24
CA ASN A 49 -13.46 -6.92 37.32
C ASN A 49 -14.77 -7.41 37.95
N THR A 50 -15.78 -7.64 37.11
CA THR A 50 -17.20 -7.84 37.46
C THR A 50 -17.53 -9.04 38.36
N SER A 51 -16.59 -9.90 38.73
CA SER A 51 -16.90 -11.15 39.42
C SER A 51 -16.81 -11.11 40.96
N GLU A 52 -16.13 -10.14 41.58
CA GLU A 52 -15.70 -10.32 42.98
C GLU A 52 -16.50 -9.56 44.07
N GLN A 53 -17.36 -8.58 43.77
CA GLN A 53 -17.84 -7.66 44.83
C GLN A 53 -19.30 -7.19 44.82
N GLY A 54 -20.20 -7.84 44.07
CA GLY A 54 -21.65 -7.54 44.16
C GLY A 54 -22.05 -6.14 43.67
N VAL A 55 -21.12 -5.39 43.07
CA VAL A 55 -21.44 -4.23 42.23
C VAL A 55 -21.85 -4.78 40.87
N ILE A 56 -23.06 -4.41 40.43
CA ILE A 56 -23.68 -4.79 39.14
C ILE A 56 -22.65 -4.68 38.00
N ASN A 57 -22.74 -5.57 36.99
CA ASN A 57 -21.87 -5.77 35.81
C ASN A 57 -21.57 -4.49 34.98
N LEU A 58 -21.05 -3.45 35.60
CA LEU A 58 -20.92 -2.12 35.03
C LEU A 58 -19.63 -1.96 34.24
N PHE A 59 -18.68 -2.91 34.25
CA PHE A 59 -17.40 -2.75 33.56
C PHE A 59 -16.88 -4.07 32.95
N PRO A 60 -17.43 -4.52 31.80
CA PRO A 60 -16.88 -5.65 31.06
C PRO A 60 -15.44 -5.33 30.62
N GLY A 61 -14.47 -6.16 31.03
CA GLY A 61 -13.06 -5.99 30.64
C GLY A 61 -12.18 -5.20 31.63
N GLY A 62 -12.70 -4.86 32.82
CA GLY A 62 -11.93 -4.30 33.91
C GLY A 62 -11.66 -2.80 33.83
N TYR A 63 -11.61 -2.16 34.99
CA TYR A 63 -11.39 -0.72 35.11
C TYR A 63 -10.54 -0.39 36.34
N CYS A 64 -9.48 0.40 36.14
CA CYS A 64 -8.61 0.87 37.21
C CYS A 64 -9.37 1.86 38.11
N SER A 65 -9.75 1.39 39.29
CA SER A 65 -10.46 2.18 40.30
C SER A 65 -9.77 2.09 41.66
N ARG A 66 -10.25 2.84 42.63
CA ARG A 66 -9.82 2.78 44.03
C ARG A 66 -11.03 2.53 44.91
N TYR A 67 -10.86 1.70 45.93
CA TYR A 67 -11.88 1.60 46.97
C TYR A 67 -12.00 2.91 47.75
N CYS A 68 -13.23 3.32 48.01
CA CYS A 68 -13.54 4.53 48.74
C CYS A 68 -14.66 4.28 49.74
N LEU A 69 -14.65 5.04 50.83
CA LEU A 69 -15.77 5.14 51.76
C LEU A 69 -16.55 6.45 51.54
N ASN A 70 -15.88 7.46 50.98
CA ASN A 70 -16.45 8.75 50.62
C ASN A 70 -15.63 9.41 49.50
N ASP A 71 -16.14 10.51 48.94
CA ASP A 71 -15.53 11.22 47.81
C ASP A 71 -14.08 11.69 48.06
N LYS A 72 -13.66 11.88 49.33
CA LYS A 72 -12.29 12.31 49.65
C LYS A 72 -11.25 11.21 49.46
N ASP A 73 -11.69 9.96 49.37
CA ASP A 73 -10.80 8.82 49.13
C ASP A 73 -10.40 8.71 47.64
N CYS A 74 -11.15 9.39 46.77
CA CYS A 74 -10.93 9.41 45.33
C CYS A 74 -9.91 10.47 44.89
N PRO A 75 -9.19 10.24 43.79
CA PRO A 75 -8.44 11.29 43.09
C PRO A 75 -9.33 12.50 42.78
N SER A 76 -8.73 13.67 42.57
CA SER A 76 -9.45 14.95 42.44
C SER A 76 -10.51 15.00 41.32
N ASP A 77 -10.48 14.05 40.39
CA ASP A 77 -11.39 13.88 39.27
C ASP A 77 -12.39 12.71 39.45
N GLY A 78 -12.42 12.06 40.61
CA GLY A 78 -13.33 10.94 40.91
C GLY A 78 -14.28 11.19 42.09
N LYS A 79 -15.42 10.48 42.09
CA LYS A 79 -16.36 10.38 43.22
C LYS A 79 -16.58 8.94 43.64
N CYS A 80 -16.98 8.76 44.89
CA CYS A 80 -17.23 7.46 45.46
C CYS A 80 -18.66 6.99 45.15
N VAL A 81 -18.79 5.94 44.34
CA VAL A 81 -20.07 5.32 43.97
C VAL A 81 -19.96 3.82 44.28
N GLY A 82 -20.80 3.28 45.16
CA GLY A 82 -20.78 1.84 45.45
C GLY A 82 -19.43 1.33 45.99
N ASN A 83 -18.74 2.13 46.81
CA ASN A 83 -17.39 1.90 47.35
C ASN A 83 -16.24 1.94 46.34
N ILE A 84 -16.47 2.42 45.11
CA ILE A 84 -15.43 2.55 44.08
C ILE A 84 -15.36 3.98 43.53
N CYS A 85 -14.17 4.44 43.16
CA CYS A 85 -13.98 5.75 42.56
C CYS A 85 -14.29 5.75 41.06
N ILE A 86 -15.24 6.57 40.62
CA ILE A 86 -15.64 6.77 39.22
C ILE A 86 -15.33 8.19 38.79
N LEU A 87 -14.83 8.38 37.56
CA LEU A 87 -14.54 9.70 36.98
C LEU A 87 -15.82 10.54 36.86
N THR A 88 -15.77 11.80 37.33
CA THR A 88 -16.93 12.73 37.30
C THR A 88 -16.87 13.78 36.21
N ASP A 89 -15.75 13.89 35.50
CA ASP A 89 -15.58 14.87 34.46
C ASP A 89 -15.95 14.26 33.09
N CYS A 90 -17.16 14.52 32.63
CA CYS A 90 -17.63 13.99 31.35
C CYS A 90 -16.87 14.54 30.14
N THR A 91 -16.16 15.66 30.27
CA THR A 91 -15.28 16.16 29.20
C THR A 91 -14.03 15.29 29.02
N LYS A 92 -13.75 14.42 29.99
CA LYS A 92 -12.67 13.42 29.96
C LYS A 92 -13.18 12.00 29.67
N CYS A 93 -14.48 11.80 29.43
CA CYS A 93 -15.00 10.55 28.85
C CYS A 93 -14.64 10.47 27.36
N ASN A 94 -13.37 10.66 26.99
CA ASN A 94 -12.91 10.57 25.61
C ASN A 94 -12.47 9.12 25.32
N ARG A 95 -13.39 8.18 25.50
CA ARG A 95 -13.14 6.74 25.35
C ARG A 95 -14.25 6.10 24.51
N ASP A 96 -13.85 5.30 23.53
CA ASP A 96 -14.78 4.47 22.77
C ASP A 96 -15.55 3.54 23.73
N ASN A 97 -16.88 3.51 23.58
CA ASN A 97 -17.81 2.71 24.38
C ASN A 97 -18.04 3.21 25.82
N TYR A 98 -17.88 4.51 26.10
CA TYR A 98 -18.35 5.12 27.35
C TYR A 98 -19.19 6.37 27.06
N ALA A 99 -20.41 6.41 27.59
CA ALA A 99 -21.31 7.55 27.49
C ALA A 99 -21.45 8.24 28.84
N CYS A 100 -21.70 9.55 28.81
CA CYS A 100 -22.00 10.30 30.02
C CYS A 100 -23.45 10.02 30.43
N TYR A 101 -23.64 9.36 31.57
CA TYR A 101 -24.96 9.11 32.12
C TYR A 101 -25.42 10.34 32.94
N GLU A 102 -26.57 10.90 32.57
CA GLU A 102 -27.20 12.08 33.21
C GLU A 102 -26.25 13.29 33.41
N ASP A 103 -25.33 13.54 32.48
CA ASP A 103 -24.34 14.63 32.55
C ASP A 103 -23.41 14.59 33.79
N LYS A 104 -23.29 13.44 34.47
CA LYS A 104 -22.61 13.36 35.78
C LYS A 104 -21.48 12.33 35.88
N TYR A 105 -21.57 11.19 35.18
CA TYR A 105 -20.59 10.09 35.34
C TYR A 105 -20.40 9.32 34.03
N CYS A 106 -19.17 8.85 33.74
CA CYS A 106 -18.93 7.96 32.60
C CYS A 106 -19.41 6.53 32.92
N VAL A 107 -20.33 5.98 32.14
CA VAL A 107 -20.71 4.56 32.17
C VAL A 107 -20.36 3.92 30.83
N PRO A 108 -20.03 2.61 30.77
CA PRO A 108 -19.84 1.98 29.48
C PRO A 108 -21.15 2.02 28.67
N ASP A 109 -21.02 2.49 27.45
CA ASP A 109 -22.09 2.58 26.46
C ASP A 109 -22.33 1.16 25.90
N MET A 110 -23.52 0.62 26.14
CA MET A 110 -23.97 -0.51 25.32
C MET A 110 -24.40 0.05 23.97
N LYS A 111 -23.86 -0.53 22.90
CA LYS A 111 -24.03 0.02 21.56
C LYS A 111 -25.45 -0.24 21.07
N VAL A 112 -25.96 0.70 20.28
CA VAL A 112 -27.08 0.42 19.37
C VAL A 112 -26.74 -0.85 18.60
N GLY A 113 -27.53 -1.92 18.73
CA GLY A 113 -27.14 -3.25 18.22
C GLY A 113 -27.16 -4.38 19.24
N ASP A 114 -26.90 -4.04 20.51
CA ASP A 114 -26.70 -5.04 21.56
C ASP A 114 -27.98 -5.84 21.86
N SER A 115 -27.78 -7.08 22.31
CA SER A 115 -28.84 -7.97 22.77
C SER A 115 -29.48 -7.43 24.04
N CYS A 116 -30.79 -7.54 24.18
CA CYS A 116 -31.47 -7.22 25.43
C CYS A 116 -32.71 -8.09 25.64
N GLY A 117 -32.98 -8.46 26.88
CA GLY A 117 -34.23 -9.09 27.29
C GLY A 117 -35.31 -8.10 27.72
N ASN A 118 -34.91 -6.88 28.13
CA ASN A 118 -35.81 -5.84 28.65
C ASN A 118 -35.09 -4.47 28.69
N ASP A 119 -35.84 -3.39 28.92
CA ASP A 119 -35.32 -2.00 28.92
C ASP A 119 -34.20 -1.75 29.94
N SER A 120 -34.14 -2.49 31.05
CA SER A 120 -33.09 -2.31 32.05
C SER A 120 -31.70 -2.77 31.58
N GLU A 121 -31.67 -3.56 30.51
CA GLU A 121 -30.44 -4.00 29.84
C GLU A 121 -29.95 -3.01 28.78
N CYS A 122 -30.65 -1.89 28.56
CA CYS A 122 -30.24 -0.84 27.61
C CYS A 122 -30.03 0.50 28.35
N PRO A 123 -28.83 0.75 28.92
CA PRO A 123 -28.54 1.93 29.73
C PRO A 123 -28.84 3.28 29.03
N THR A 124 -28.67 3.32 27.71
CA THR A 124 -28.83 4.51 26.86
C THR A 124 -29.99 4.39 25.86
N GLY A 125 -31.03 3.58 26.15
CA GLY A 125 -32.16 3.42 25.24
C GLY A 125 -33.32 2.58 25.76
N LYS A 126 -33.99 1.88 24.85
CA LYS A 126 -35.03 0.89 25.12
C LYS A 126 -34.68 -0.42 24.45
N CYS A 127 -35.12 -1.51 25.05
CA CYS A 127 -35.02 -2.82 24.43
C CYS A 127 -36.15 -2.98 23.43
N VAL A 128 -35.82 -2.89 22.14
CA VAL A 128 -36.78 -3.06 21.07
C VAL A 128 -36.98 -4.55 20.83
N VAL A 129 -38.15 -5.05 21.23
CA VAL A 129 -38.59 -6.41 20.94
C VAL A 129 -39.76 -6.33 19.96
N TYR A 130 -39.47 -6.09 18.67
CA TYR A 130 -40.49 -6.35 17.65
C TYR A 130 -40.53 -7.85 17.42
N SER A 131 -41.68 -8.47 17.71
CA SER A 131 -41.87 -9.93 17.69
C SER A 131 -41.36 -10.61 16.44
N ASP A 132 -41.33 -9.88 15.32
CA ASP A 132 -41.02 -10.45 14.01
C ASP A 132 -39.60 -10.03 13.55
N LYS A 133 -39.07 -8.88 14.00
CA LYS A 133 -37.80 -8.30 13.47
C LYS A 133 -36.60 -8.35 14.44
N PHE A 134 -36.85 -8.46 15.74
CA PHE A 134 -35.82 -8.43 16.79
C PHE A 134 -36.12 -9.49 17.86
N SER A 135 -36.10 -10.77 17.48
CA SER A 135 -36.56 -11.87 18.34
C SER A 135 -35.76 -12.03 19.65
N ASN A 136 -34.50 -11.57 19.68
CA ASN A 136 -33.62 -11.62 20.86
C ASN A 136 -33.44 -10.24 21.52
N GLY A 137 -34.36 -9.32 21.23
CA GLY A 137 -34.30 -7.90 21.60
C GLY A 137 -33.09 -7.17 20.99
N TYR A 138 -33.23 -5.86 20.90
CA TYR A 138 -32.25 -4.99 20.28
C TYR A 138 -32.22 -3.65 21.03
N CYS A 139 -31.10 -3.33 21.68
CA CYS A 139 -30.94 -2.03 22.30
C CYS A 139 -30.91 -0.95 21.23
N SER A 140 -31.87 -0.03 21.32
CA SER A 140 -31.98 1.11 20.42
C SER A 140 -32.55 2.30 21.16
N MET A 141 -32.36 3.50 20.62
CA MET A 141 -33.05 4.71 21.02
C MET A 141 -34.07 5.14 19.98
N GLU A 142 -35.10 5.88 20.42
CA GLU A 142 -36.03 6.57 19.53
C GLU A 142 -35.29 7.77 18.90
N CYS A 143 -35.53 8.03 17.61
CA CYS A 143 -34.91 9.14 16.87
C CYS A 143 -35.95 9.85 15.99
N GLU A 144 -35.73 11.11 15.67
CA GLU A 144 -36.52 11.88 14.70
C GLU A 144 -35.75 12.08 13.39
N SER A 145 -34.42 12.19 13.52
CA SER A 145 -33.45 12.45 12.45
C SER A 145 -32.18 11.60 12.61
N GLY A 146 -31.36 11.54 11.56
CA GLY A 146 -30.10 10.79 11.57
C GLY A 146 -29.07 11.28 12.60
N ASN A 147 -29.19 12.52 13.08
CA ASN A 147 -28.27 13.11 14.06
C ASN A 147 -28.57 12.67 15.50
N ASP A 148 -29.74 12.08 15.75
CA ASP A 148 -30.14 11.63 17.09
C ASP A 148 -29.50 10.28 17.44
N CYS A 149 -28.98 9.58 16.42
CA CYS A 149 -28.27 8.31 16.61
C CYS A 149 -26.79 8.57 16.90
N PRO A 150 -26.23 8.00 17.97
CA PRO A 150 -24.83 8.20 18.35
C PRO A 150 -23.91 7.76 17.21
N LEU A 151 -23.21 8.73 16.61
CA LEU A 151 -22.31 8.52 15.48
C LEU A 151 -21.13 7.61 15.85
N SER A 152 -20.73 7.59 17.12
CA SER A 152 -19.68 6.70 17.66
C SER A 152 -20.03 5.21 17.54
N ALA A 153 -21.32 4.87 17.41
CA ALA A 153 -21.80 3.52 17.22
C ALA A 153 -22.19 3.22 15.76
N GLY A 154 -21.96 4.12 14.81
CA GLY A 154 -22.34 3.90 13.41
C GLY A 154 -23.84 3.89 13.13
N GLY A 155 -24.68 4.27 14.10
CA GLY A 155 -26.13 4.18 14.01
C GLY A 155 -26.76 5.08 12.94
N VAL A 156 -27.90 4.65 12.40
CA VAL A 156 -28.75 5.43 11.49
C VAL A 156 -30.21 5.35 11.91
N CYS A 157 -30.90 6.49 11.85
CA CYS A 157 -32.32 6.57 12.20
C CYS A 157 -33.17 5.95 11.10
N VAL A 158 -33.84 4.83 11.39
CA VAL A 158 -34.63 4.07 10.42
C VAL A 158 -36.08 3.92 10.86
N ASN A 159 -36.97 3.89 9.87
CA ASN A 159 -38.38 3.62 10.06
C ASN A 159 -38.71 2.20 9.57
N PHE A 160 -38.88 1.24 10.49
CA PHE A 160 -39.14 -0.16 10.13
C PHE A 160 -40.59 -0.46 9.77
N GLU A 161 -41.53 0.42 10.08
CA GLU A 161 -42.96 0.19 9.86
C GLU A 161 -43.48 0.86 8.57
N GLY A 162 -42.65 1.70 7.93
CA GLY A 162 -42.95 2.31 6.62
C GLY A 162 -44.17 3.24 6.61
N LYS A 163 -44.66 3.68 7.79
CA LYS A 163 -45.71 4.69 7.94
C LYS A 163 -45.09 6.01 8.37
N GLU A 164 -45.57 7.14 7.87
CA GLU A 164 -45.02 8.45 8.25
C GLU A 164 -45.10 8.71 9.77
N ASP A 165 -46.09 8.12 10.46
CA ASP A 165 -46.31 8.30 11.90
C ASP A 165 -45.67 7.22 12.80
N SER A 166 -44.94 6.25 12.25
CA SER A 166 -44.33 5.19 13.07
C SER A 166 -43.03 5.65 13.72
N LYS A 167 -42.78 5.14 14.94
CA LYS A 167 -41.56 5.43 15.69
C LYS A 167 -40.33 5.05 14.89
N LYS A 168 -39.41 6.01 14.70
CA LYS A 168 -38.09 5.72 14.14
C LYS A 168 -37.15 5.33 15.26
N ILE A 169 -36.25 4.40 14.96
CA ILE A 169 -35.29 3.87 15.91
C ILE A 169 -33.89 3.89 15.29
N CYS A 170 -32.86 3.98 16.12
CA CYS A 170 -31.48 3.87 15.67
C CYS A 170 -31.12 2.41 15.38
N ALA A 171 -30.70 2.09 14.16
CA ALA A 171 -30.16 0.79 13.79
C ALA A 171 -28.68 0.90 13.41
N ASP A 172 -27.92 -0.15 13.65
CA ASP A 172 -26.49 -0.18 13.37
C ASP A 172 -26.26 -0.28 11.85
N LYS A 173 -25.33 0.52 11.32
CA LYS A 173 -24.98 0.45 9.89
C LYS A 173 -24.08 -0.74 9.65
N CYS A 174 -24.24 -1.37 8.49
CA CYS A 174 -23.43 -2.51 8.10
C CYS A 174 -23.01 -2.39 6.64
N LEU A 175 -21.88 -2.99 6.28
CA LEU A 175 -21.44 -3.19 4.91
C LEU A 175 -21.66 -4.64 4.46
N ASN A 176 -21.58 -5.58 5.40
CA ASN A 176 -21.73 -7.01 5.19
C ASN A 176 -22.39 -7.68 6.40
N ASP A 177 -22.79 -8.95 6.26
CA ASP A 177 -23.47 -9.68 7.34
C ASP A 177 -22.60 -9.81 8.60
N SER A 178 -21.26 -9.86 8.50
CA SER A 178 -20.38 -9.97 9.68
C SER A 178 -20.28 -8.71 10.54
N ASP A 179 -20.70 -7.56 10.01
CA ASP A 179 -20.87 -6.34 10.80
C ASP A 179 -22.10 -6.44 11.73
N CYS A 180 -22.98 -7.42 11.50
CA CYS A 180 -24.17 -7.66 12.29
C CYS A 180 -23.99 -8.81 13.29
N ARG A 181 -24.88 -8.85 14.28
CA ARG A 181 -25.00 -9.94 15.26
C ARG A 181 -25.56 -11.22 14.62
N THR A 182 -24.78 -11.84 13.74
CA THR A 182 -25.17 -13.04 12.98
C THR A 182 -25.50 -14.23 13.87
N SER A 183 -24.91 -14.32 15.06
CA SER A 183 -25.26 -15.31 16.10
C SER A 183 -26.74 -15.24 16.50
N ASP A 184 -27.34 -14.06 16.43
CA ASP A 184 -28.75 -13.80 16.73
C ASP A 184 -29.59 -13.63 15.47
N LYS A 185 -29.07 -14.12 14.33
CA LYS A 185 -29.73 -14.10 13.02
C LYS A 185 -30.02 -12.68 12.50
N TYR A 186 -29.18 -11.72 12.83
CA TYR A 186 -29.16 -10.43 12.14
C TYR A 186 -28.30 -10.51 10.88
N ALA A 187 -28.72 -9.81 9.84
CA ALA A 187 -28.00 -9.74 8.59
C ALA A 187 -28.03 -8.30 8.05
N CYS A 188 -27.06 -7.99 7.21
CA CYS A 188 -26.94 -6.66 6.65
C CYS A 188 -27.94 -6.48 5.51
N ARG A 189 -28.84 -5.50 5.63
CA ARG A 189 -29.97 -5.33 4.72
C ARG A 189 -30.18 -3.88 4.34
N LEU A 190 -30.46 -3.67 3.05
CA LEU A 190 -30.83 -2.37 2.52
C LEU A 190 -32.23 -1.98 3.05
N THR A 191 -32.29 -0.89 3.80
CA THR A 191 -33.51 -0.32 4.38
C THR A 191 -33.67 1.12 3.88
N TYR A 192 -34.92 1.51 3.67
CA TYR A 192 -35.27 2.87 3.28
C TYR A 192 -35.12 3.82 4.47
N VAL A 193 -34.38 4.91 4.28
CA VAL A 193 -34.21 5.98 5.25
C VAL A 193 -34.99 7.17 4.74
N ASP A 194 -36.04 7.53 5.48
CA ASP A 194 -36.88 8.65 5.14
C ASP A 194 -36.17 9.95 5.53
N SER A 195 -35.52 10.60 4.55
CA SER A 195 -35.03 11.96 4.71
C SER A 195 -36.17 12.93 4.39
N ALA A 196 -36.41 13.89 5.29
CA ALA A 196 -37.48 14.90 5.17
C ALA A 196 -37.40 15.76 3.89
N GLU A 197 -36.33 15.65 3.11
CA GLU A 197 -36.14 16.29 1.81
C GLU A 197 -36.36 15.27 0.68
N ALA A 198 -37.49 15.40 -0.02
CA ALA A 198 -37.99 14.81 -1.29
C ALA A 198 -37.13 13.83 -2.16
N GLY A 199 -36.39 12.92 -1.55
CA GLY A 199 -35.59 11.90 -2.23
C GLY A 199 -35.01 10.94 -1.20
N GLY A 200 -35.85 10.03 -0.68
CA GLY A 200 -35.41 9.07 0.32
C GLY A 200 -34.17 8.30 -0.11
N THR A 201 -33.25 8.10 0.82
CA THR A 201 -32.00 7.40 0.57
C THR A 201 -32.08 5.98 1.12
N TYR A 202 -31.42 5.04 0.45
CA TYR A 202 -31.30 3.68 0.96
C TYR A 202 -29.99 3.56 1.74
N THR A 203 -30.04 2.90 2.90
CA THR A 203 -28.84 2.58 3.69
C THR A 203 -28.88 1.12 4.11
N THR A 204 -27.74 0.54 4.42
CA THR A 204 -27.65 -0.84 4.90
C THR A 204 -27.59 -0.85 6.43
N VAL A 205 -28.50 -1.60 7.05
CA VAL A 205 -28.59 -1.75 8.52
C VAL A 205 -28.70 -3.20 8.93
N CYS A 206 -28.30 -3.50 10.16
CA CYS A 206 -28.52 -4.80 10.77
C CYS A 206 -29.99 -4.99 11.14
N SER A 207 -30.67 -5.93 10.47
CA SER A 207 -32.05 -6.30 10.78
C SER A 207 -32.22 -7.82 10.84
N GLY A 208 -33.24 -8.29 11.57
CA GLY A 208 -33.54 -9.71 11.68
C GLY A 208 -33.88 -10.33 10.32
N VAL A 209 -33.51 -11.60 10.14
CA VAL A 209 -33.75 -12.36 8.90
C VAL A 209 -35.23 -12.70 8.67
N ASP A 210 -35.99 -11.76 8.12
CA ASP A 210 -37.29 -12.06 7.51
C ASP A 210 -37.12 -12.49 6.04
N ASN A 211 -37.64 -13.68 5.74
CA ASN A 211 -37.10 -14.62 4.76
C ASN A 211 -37.64 -14.47 3.32
N LEU A 212 -37.79 -13.27 2.75
CA LEU A 212 -38.19 -13.16 1.33
C LEU A 212 -36.97 -13.07 0.41
N GLY A 213 -36.80 -14.06 -0.47
CA GLY A 213 -35.63 -14.23 -1.35
C GLY A 213 -34.44 -14.96 -0.72
N ALA A 214 -34.56 -15.39 0.55
CA ALA A 214 -33.57 -16.23 1.21
C ALA A 214 -33.53 -17.63 0.60
N THR A 215 -32.35 -18.25 0.58
CA THR A 215 -32.18 -19.62 0.09
C THR A 215 -32.69 -20.62 1.12
N CYS A 216 -33.46 -21.61 0.69
CA CYS A 216 -34.10 -22.59 1.58
C CYS A 216 -33.87 -24.02 1.09
N LYS A 217 -34.07 -25.02 1.96
CA LYS A 217 -34.16 -26.43 1.56
C LYS A 217 -35.61 -26.92 1.61
N GLU A 218 -36.39 -26.41 2.55
CA GLU A 218 -37.79 -26.77 2.81
C GLU A 218 -38.56 -25.60 3.43
N ASP A 219 -39.90 -25.67 3.47
CA ASP A 219 -40.76 -24.56 3.93
C ASP A 219 -40.45 -24.08 5.35
N LYS A 220 -39.97 -24.96 6.24
CA LYS A 220 -39.63 -24.59 7.62
C LYS A 220 -38.35 -23.73 7.73
N ASP A 221 -37.57 -23.67 6.66
CA ASP A 221 -36.42 -22.76 6.56
C ASP A 221 -36.86 -21.33 6.25
N CYS A 222 -38.15 -21.14 5.91
CA CYS A 222 -38.75 -19.84 5.66
C CYS A 222 -39.53 -19.37 6.90
N SER A 223 -39.60 -18.06 7.12
CA SER A 223 -40.43 -17.48 8.18
C SER A 223 -41.91 -17.79 7.93
N SER A 224 -42.71 -17.67 9.00
CA SER A 224 -44.15 -17.90 8.95
C SER A 224 -44.81 -17.11 7.82
N GLY A 225 -45.60 -17.80 6.99
CA GLY A 225 -46.28 -17.20 5.84
C GLY A 225 -45.51 -17.21 4.52
N LEU A 226 -44.28 -17.75 4.50
CA LEU A 226 -43.49 -17.97 3.28
C LEU A 226 -43.39 -19.47 2.95
N SER A 227 -43.22 -19.78 1.66
CA SER A 227 -42.98 -21.14 1.17
C SER A 227 -41.63 -21.21 0.48
N CYS A 228 -40.93 -22.31 0.65
CA CYS A 228 -39.70 -22.62 -0.06
C CYS A 228 -40.05 -23.09 -1.48
N ILE A 229 -39.88 -22.21 -2.47
CA ILE A 229 -40.09 -22.58 -3.87
C ILE A 229 -38.90 -23.40 -4.33
N SER A 230 -39.14 -24.67 -4.65
CA SER A 230 -38.06 -25.53 -5.12
C SER A 230 -37.56 -25.10 -6.51
N LYS A 231 -36.26 -25.27 -6.76
CA LYS A 231 -35.65 -25.14 -8.09
C LYS A 231 -36.46 -25.93 -9.13
N SER A 232 -36.97 -27.11 -8.76
CA SER A 232 -37.73 -27.95 -9.67
C SER A 232 -39.11 -27.38 -10.02
N ASP A 233 -39.74 -26.65 -9.10
CA ASP A 233 -41.03 -25.97 -9.35
C ASP A 233 -40.85 -24.73 -10.21
N ILE A 234 -39.67 -24.11 -10.15
CA ILE A 234 -39.27 -23.02 -11.07
C ILE A 234 -38.94 -23.57 -12.47
N VAL A 235 -38.36 -24.78 -12.57
CA VAL A 235 -37.83 -25.35 -13.81
C VAL A 235 -38.85 -26.21 -14.59
N LYS A 236 -39.85 -26.83 -13.93
CA LYS A 236 -40.84 -27.70 -14.60
C LYS A 236 -41.68 -27.02 -15.69
N ASP A 237 -41.74 -25.69 -15.71
CA ASP A 237 -42.47 -24.91 -16.71
C ASP A 237 -41.60 -24.32 -17.85
N ARG A 238 -40.36 -24.77 -18.06
CA ARG A 238 -39.52 -24.32 -19.20
C ARG A 238 -39.12 -25.45 -20.14
N LYS A 239 -39.68 -25.45 -21.36
CA LYS A 239 -38.98 -26.00 -22.55
C LYS A 239 -38.61 -24.87 -23.53
N VAL A 240 -37.72 -23.95 -23.15
CA VAL A 240 -36.78 -23.22 -24.04
C VAL A 240 -35.64 -22.69 -23.12
N ASN A 241 -34.41 -22.73 -23.64
CA ASN A 241 -33.15 -22.28 -23.02
C ASN A 241 -33.21 -20.94 -22.26
N GLY A 242 -32.71 -20.93 -21.02
CA GLY A 242 -32.16 -19.72 -20.38
C GLY A 242 -32.73 -19.41 -18.99
N GLY A 243 -31.91 -19.63 -17.95
CA GLY A 243 -32.08 -19.09 -16.59
C GLY A 243 -32.25 -20.14 -15.49
N ASP A 244 -31.15 -20.74 -15.03
CA ASP A 244 -31.20 -21.66 -13.88
C ASP A 244 -31.11 -20.85 -12.58
N PHE A 245 -32.16 -20.88 -11.76
CA PHE A 245 -32.00 -20.54 -10.34
C PHE A 245 -31.09 -21.61 -9.73
N SER A 246 -30.00 -21.21 -9.07
CA SER A 246 -29.03 -22.14 -8.53
C SER A 246 -29.57 -22.89 -7.31
N GLU A 247 -30.55 -22.32 -6.60
CA GLU A 247 -31.03 -22.78 -5.29
C GLU A 247 -32.55 -22.52 -5.12
N ASN A 248 -33.20 -23.18 -4.15
CA ASN A 248 -34.59 -22.90 -3.79
C ASN A 248 -34.66 -21.56 -3.02
N ILE A 249 -35.77 -20.84 -3.13
CA ILE A 249 -35.93 -19.54 -2.47
C ILE A 249 -37.24 -19.45 -1.68
N CYS A 250 -37.20 -18.81 -0.52
CA CYS A 250 -38.37 -18.48 0.26
C CYS A 250 -39.13 -17.31 -0.40
N SER A 251 -40.40 -17.52 -0.74
CA SER A 251 -41.25 -16.48 -1.31
C SER A 251 -42.67 -16.60 -0.79
N LYS A 252 -43.41 -15.49 -0.83
CA LYS A 252 -44.80 -15.40 -0.40
C LYS A 252 -45.70 -15.69 -1.59
N LYS A 253 -46.72 -16.51 -1.38
CA LYS A 253 -47.81 -16.61 -2.35
C LYS A 253 -48.57 -15.29 -2.39
N CYS A 254 -48.83 -14.79 -3.58
CA CYS A 254 -49.51 -13.54 -3.79
C CYS A 254 -50.66 -13.73 -4.77
N THR A 255 -51.72 -12.94 -4.60
CA THR A 255 -52.81 -12.85 -5.56
C THR A 255 -52.81 -11.52 -6.29
N THR A 256 -52.24 -10.47 -5.72
CA THR A 256 -52.08 -9.14 -6.31
C THR A 256 -50.76 -8.52 -5.83
N ASP A 257 -50.26 -7.47 -6.49
CA ASP A 257 -49.03 -6.77 -6.07
C ASP A 257 -49.08 -6.29 -4.61
N LYS A 258 -50.28 -6.02 -4.09
CA LYS A 258 -50.50 -5.61 -2.70
C LYS A 258 -50.18 -6.69 -1.68
N ASP A 259 -50.11 -7.96 -2.10
CA ASP A 259 -49.77 -9.07 -1.22
C ASP A 259 -48.25 -9.20 -1.03
N CYS A 260 -47.46 -8.50 -1.85
CA CYS A 260 -46.02 -8.48 -1.84
C CYS A 260 -45.46 -7.25 -1.09
N PRO A 261 -44.34 -7.38 -0.35
CA PRO A 261 -43.67 -6.22 0.24
C PRO A 261 -43.20 -5.25 -0.86
N ASN A 262 -43.10 -3.96 -0.54
CA ASN A 262 -42.57 -2.93 -1.43
C ASN A 262 -41.24 -3.40 -2.07
N ILE A 263 -41.12 -3.32 -3.41
CA ILE A 263 -40.08 -3.84 -4.34
C ILE A 263 -40.30 -5.24 -4.93
N PHE A 264 -41.37 -5.94 -4.57
CA PHE A 264 -41.74 -7.23 -5.14
C PHE A 264 -43.09 -7.12 -5.86
N ASP A 265 -43.15 -7.61 -7.09
CA ASP A 265 -44.39 -7.67 -7.86
C ASP A 265 -45.01 -9.05 -7.73
N CYS A 266 -46.33 -9.09 -7.64
CA CYS A 266 -47.08 -10.31 -7.73
C CYS A 266 -47.33 -10.63 -9.19
N LYS A 267 -46.87 -11.80 -9.63
CA LYS A 267 -47.17 -12.24 -10.97
C LYS A 267 -48.64 -12.68 -11.07
N GLN A 268 -49.48 -11.80 -11.62
CA GLN A 268 -50.89 -12.07 -11.92
C GLN A 268 -51.10 -12.20 -13.44
N ASP A 269 -51.99 -13.09 -13.85
CA ASP A 269 -52.42 -13.27 -15.25
C ASP A 269 -52.99 -11.97 -15.82
N ASP A 270 -52.40 -11.49 -16.92
CA ASP A 270 -53.15 -10.72 -17.92
C ASP A 270 -53.46 -11.65 -19.11
N ASP A 271 -54.71 -11.62 -19.59
CA ASP A 271 -55.31 -12.44 -20.66
C ASP A 271 -54.51 -12.48 -21.99
N SER A 272 -53.45 -11.70 -22.13
CA SER A 272 -52.54 -11.72 -23.28
C SER A 272 -51.61 -12.95 -23.32
N CYS A 273 -51.51 -13.71 -22.23
CA CYS A 273 -50.63 -14.89 -22.13
C CYS A 273 -51.19 -16.18 -22.79
N LEU A 274 -52.45 -16.17 -23.24
CA LEU A 274 -53.16 -17.37 -23.72
C LEU A 274 -52.72 -17.94 -25.09
N LYS A 275 -51.73 -17.35 -25.77
CA LYS A 275 -51.31 -17.84 -27.10
C LYS A 275 -49.94 -18.50 -27.17
N THR A 276 -49.13 -18.48 -26.11
CA THR A 276 -47.86 -19.22 -26.05
C THR A 276 -47.62 -19.70 -24.63
N ALA A 277 -47.76 -21.02 -24.42
CA ALA A 277 -47.70 -21.67 -23.12
C ALA A 277 -46.50 -21.24 -22.24
N ARG A 278 -46.78 -20.97 -20.94
CA ARG A 278 -45.98 -21.20 -19.71
C ARG A 278 -45.78 -19.97 -18.82
N CYS A 279 -46.21 -20.05 -17.56
CA CYS A 279 -45.88 -19.12 -16.48
C CYS A 279 -45.88 -19.85 -15.11
N ILE A 280 -44.94 -19.50 -14.22
CA ILE A 280 -44.97 -19.84 -12.78
C ILE A 280 -45.99 -18.90 -12.12
N ASP A 281 -46.98 -19.44 -11.41
CA ASP A 281 -48.13 -18.70 -10.86
C ASP A 281 -47.89 -18.21 -9.42
N ASN A 282 -48.37 -17.00 -9.08
CA ASN A 282 -48.71 -16.54 -7.72
C ASN A 282 -47.56 -16.43 -6.68
N TYR A 283 -46.37 -15.96 -7.04
CA TYR A 283 -45.30 -15.68 -6.07
C TYR A 283 -44.68 -14.29 -6.25
N CYS A 284 -44.30 -13.67 -5.12
CA CYS A 284 -43.59 -12.39 -5.10
C CYS A 284 -42.15 -12.57 -5.62
N LEU A 285 -41.81 -11.92 -6.74
CA LEU A 285 -40.47 -11.89 -7.31
C LEU A 285 -39.89 -10.48 -7.27
N ARG A 286 -38.56 -10.37 -7.08
CA ARG A 286 -37.89 -9.09 -6.92
C ARG A 286 -37.72 -8.40 -8.28
N GLY A 287 -38.33 -7.23 -8.46
CA GLY A 287 -38.04 -6.34 -9.57
C GLY A 287 -36.67 -5.68 -9.41
N CYS A 288 -36.06 -5.25 -10.50
CA CYS A 288 -34.83 -4.47 -10.46
C CYS A 288 -34.93 -3.26 -11.42
N GLU A 289 -34.07 -2.28 -11.24
CA GLU A 289 -33.91 -1.15 -12.17
C GLU A 289 -32.43 -0.97 -12.54
N THR A 290 -31.54 -1.39 -11.64
CA THR A 290 -30.10 -1.43 -11.83
C THR A 290 -29.54 -2.76 -11.31
N ASP A 291 -28.32 -3.12 -11.71
CA ASP A 291 -27.62 -4.30 -11.21
C ASP A 291 -27.45 -4.29 -9.69
N LEU A 292 -27.43 -3.10 -9.06
CA LEU A 292 -27.35 -2.93 -7.61
C LEU A 292 -28.59 -3.47 -6.87
N HIS A 293 -29.74 -3.57 -7.55
CA HIS A 293 -30.98 -4.11 -6.97
C HIS A 293 -30.94 -5.64 -6.86
N CYS A 294 -29.95 -6.30 -7.47
CA CYS A 294 -29.74 -7.74 -7.40
C CYS A 294 -28.80 -8.08 -6.25
N ALA A 295 -29.38 -8.42 -5.09
CA ALA A 295 -28.68 -8.56 -3.80
C ALA A 295 -27.61 -9.68 -3.70
N LYS A 296 -27.34 -10.43 -4.77
CA LYS A 296 -26.24 -11.39 -4.82
C LYS A 296 -25.53 -11.30 -6.18
N SER A 297 -24.20 -11.27 -6.18
CA SER A 297 -23.42 -11.71 -7.34
C SER A 297 -23.71 -13.20 -7.57
N PRO A 298 -24.00 -13.69 -8.81
CA PRO A 298 -23.75 -13.06 -10.11
C PRO A 298 -25.01 -12.56 -10.83
N TYR A 299 -26.01 -12.00 -10.12
CA TYR A 299 -27.27 -11.58 -10.74
C TYR A 299 -27.19 -10.15 -11.29
N ALA A 300 -27.58 -9.95 -12.55
CA ALA A 300 -27.66 -8.64 -13.21
C ALA A 300 -29.10 -8.31 -13.59
N CYS A 301 -29.41 -7.01 -13.63
CA CYS A 301 -30.73 -6.49 -13.92
C CYS A 301 -30.98 -6.45 -15.43
N ARG A 302 -31.88 -7.30 -15.93
CA ARG A 302 -32.14 -7.45 -17.37
C ARG A 302 -33.59 -7.13 -17.71
N PRO A 303 -33.85 -6.46 -18.85
CA PRO A 303 -35.19 -6.28 -19.35
C PRO A 303 -35.75 -7.65 -19.78
N TYR A 304 -36.97 -7.99 -19.37
CA TYR A 304 -37.62 -9.23 -19.84
C TYR A 304 -38.98 -9.04 -20.50
N GLU A 305 -39.60 -7.87 -20.37
CA GLU A 305 -40.78 -7.55 -21.16
C GLU A 305 -40.87 -6.06 -21.49
N TYR A 306 -41.38 -5.75 -22.68
CA TYR A 306 -41.65 -4.39 -23.13
C TYR A 306 -43.16 -4.18 -23.19
N GLU A 307 -43.70 -3.44 -22.22
CA GLU A 307 -45.11 -3.08 -22.19
C GLU A 307 -45.24 -1.56 -22.20
N LYS A 308 -46.06 -1.04 -23.13
CA LYS A 308 -46.46 0.38 -23.20
C LYS A 308 -45.30 1.38 -23.13
N GLY A 309 -44.16 1.07 -23.76
CA GLY A 309 -43.03 1.99 -23.82
C GLY A 309 -42.01 1.86 -22.68
N LYS A 310 -42.19 0.93 -21.74
CA LYS A 310 -41.27 0.71 -20.62
C LYS A 310 -40.84 -0.76 -20.53
N PHE A 311 -39.56 -0.97 -20.26
CA PHE A 311 -39.01 -2.28 -19.96
C PHE A 311 -39.25 -2.63 -18.49
N LYS A 312 -39.76 -3.83 -18.21
CA LYS A 312 -39.73 -4.44 -16.88
C LYS A 312 -38.43 -5.23 -16.73
N TYR A 313 -37.70 -5.04 -15.63
CA TYR A 313 -36.40 -5.67 -15.41
C TYR A 313 -36.39 -6.62 -14.20
N PHE A 314 -35.61 -7.70 -14.29
CA PHE A 314 -35.51 -8.74 -13.27
C PHE A 314 -34.06 -9.19 -13.11
N CYS A 315 -33.71 -9.69 -11.92
CA CYS A 315 -32.39 -10.21 -11.61
C CYS A 315 -32.18 -11.60 -12.21
N ASN A 316 -31.23 -11.75 -13.14
CA ASN A 316 -30.91 -13.03 -13.77
C ASN A 316 -29.41 -13.36 -13.63
N SER A 317 -29.08 -14.62 -13.35
CA SER A 317 -27.70 -15.13 -13.25
C SER A 317 -27.16 -15.43 -14.64
N VAL A 318 -26.34 -14.52 -15.19
CA VAL A 318 -25.58 -14.79 -16.41
C VAL A 318 -24.18 -14.21 -16.28
N SER A 319 -23.23 -15.11 -16.10
CA SER A 319 -21.81 -14.83 -16.27
C SER A 319 -21.48 -14.84 -17.76
N ASN A 320 -21.15 -13.65 -18.22
CA ASN A 320 -20.85 -13.25 -19.59
C ASN A 320 -19.32 -13.16 -19.80
N ILE A 321 -18.88 -12.85 -21.02
CA ILE A 321 -17.45 -12.55 -21.22
C ILE A 321 -17.05 -11.31 -20.41
N GLY A 322 -16.02 -11.49 -19.58
CA GLY A 322 -15.52 -10.50 -18.65
C GLY A 322 -16.19 -10.46 -17.27
N SER A 323 -17.16 -11.33 -17.01
CA SER A 323 -17.64 -11.57 -15.65
C SER A 323 -16.55 -12.20 -14.78
N ALA A 324 -16.54 -11.85 -13.49
CA ALA A 324 -15.68 -12.49 -12.50
C ALA A 324 -16.07 -13.97 -12.32
N CYS A 325 -15.09 -14.81 -11.99
CA CYS A 325 -15.32 -16.23 -11.79
C CYS A 325 -14.22 -16.84 -10.91
N THR A 326 -14.55 -17.93 -10.22
CA THR A 326 -13.61 -18.71 -9.39
C THR A 326 -13.46 -20.16 -9.88
N LYS A 327 -14.24 -20.56 -10.89
CA LYS A 327 -14.19 -21.86 -11.56
C LYS A 327 -15.02 -21.80 -12.85
N ASP A 328 -14.82 -22.76 -13.75
CA ASP A 328 -15.54 -22.83 -15.03
C ASP A 328 -17.07 -22.88 -14.86
N GLY A 329 -17.56 -23.52 -13.80
CA GLY A 329 -19.00 -23.58 -13.49
C GLY A 329 -19.62 -22.23 -13.15
N ASP A 330 -18.80 -21.22 -12.84
CA ASP A 330 -19.25 -19.86 -12.62
C ASP A 330 -19.46 -19.12 -13.93
N CYS A 331 -19.12 -19.69 -15.09
CA CYS A 331 -19.25 -19.09 -16.41
C CYS A 331 -20.37 -19.78 -17.22
N THR A 332 -21.30 -19.01 -17.80
CA THR A 332 -22.38 -19.59 -18.61
C THR A 332 -21.95 -19.83 -20.07
N GLN A 333 -22.78 -20.53 -20.86
CA GLN A 333 -22.64 -20.64 -22.33
C GLN A 333 -21.33 -21.26 -22.84
N GLY A 334 -20.70 -22.15 -22.07
CA GLY A 334 -19.46 -22.81 -22.47
C GLY A 334 -18.24 -21.89 -22.45
N LEU A 335 -18.33 -20.77 -21.74
CA LEU A 335 -17.18 -19.97 -21.34
C LEU A 335 -16.35 -20.73 -20.30
N LYS A 336 -15.04 -20.46 -20.25
CA LYS A 336 -14.10 -20.96 -19.24
C LYS A 336 -13.66 -19.84 -18.34
N CYS A 337 -13.38 -20.16 -17.09
CA CYS A 337 -12.84 -19.23 -16.13
C CYS A 337 -11.31 -19.20 -16.21
N VAL A 338 -10.74 -18.04 -16.51
CA VAL A 338 -9.30 -17.83 -16.46
C VAL A 338 -8.95 -17.18 -15.12
N MET A 339 -8.38 -17.97 -14.20
CA MET A 339 -7.96 -17.48 -12.87
C MET A 339 -6.46 -17.27 -12.71
N ASN A 340 -5.64 -18.01 -13.47
CA ASN A 340 -4.19 -18.05 -13.24
C ASN A 340 -3.42 -16.97 -14.01
N ASP A 341 -4.13 -16.21 -14.83
CA ASP A 341 -3.57 -15.21 -15.72
C ASP A 341 -3.56 -13.85 -15.00
N PRO A 342 -2.39 -13.24 -14.76
CA PRO A 342 -2.25 -12.01 -13.99
C PRO A 342 -2.94 -10.80 -14.65
N GLU A 343 -3.31 -10.89 -15.94
CA GLU A 343 -4.12 -9.85 -16.62
C GLU A 343 -5.58 -9.80 -16.12
N TYR A 344 -6.02 -10.80 -15.34
CA TYR A 344 -7.41 -11.02 -14.96
C TYR A 344 -7.59 -11.27 -13.45
N ALA A 345 -7.22 -10.29 -12.62
CA ALA A 345 -7.44 -10.38 -11.19
C ALA A 345 -8.93 -10.68 -10.84
N GLY A 346 -9.15 -11.63 -9.92
CA GLY A 346 -10.49 -12.09 -9.53
C GLY A 346 -11.19 -13.01 -10.55
N GLY A 347 -10.43 -13.54 -11.51
CA GLY A 347 -10.91 -14.42 -12.57
C GLY A 347 -11.73 -13.71 -13.64
N PHE A 348 -11.75 -14.29 -14.83
CA PHE A 348 -12.43 -13.72 -16.00
C PHE A 348 -13.02 -14.83 -16.88
N CYS A 349 -14.34 -14.81 -17.05
CA CYS A 349 -15.01 -15.69 -17.99
C CYS A 349 -14.66 -15.30 -19.43
N THR A 350 -14.09 -16.23 -20.20
CA THR A 350 -13.71 -16.03 -21.60
C THR A 350 -13.97 -17.28 -22.43
N LYS A 351 -13.78 -17.18 -23.74
CA LYS A 351 -13.86 -18.29 -24.68
C LYS A 351 -12.64 -18.24 -25.59
N ASP A 352 -12.13 -19.41 -25.96
CA ASP A 352 -11.10 -19.50 -26.98
C ASP A 352 -11.64 -18.98 -28.33
N CYS A 353 -10.86 -18.19 -29.06
CA CYS A 353 -11.22 -17.60 -30.35
C CYS A 353 -10.02 -17.59 -31.30
N LYS A 354 -10.27 -17.53 -32.61
CA LYS A 354 -9.27 -17.28 -33.65
C LYS A 354 -9.41 -15.88 -34.24
N ASN A 355 -10.62 -15.34 -34.25
CA ASN A 355 -10.94 -13.99 -34.69
C ASN A 355 -12.18 -13.45 -33.95
N ASP A 356 -12.51 -12.17 -34.13
CA ASP A 356 -13.61 -11.51 -33.40
C ASP A 356 -14.98 -12.16 -33.63
N SER A 357 -15.17 -12.85 -34.75
CA SER A 357 -16.45 -13.50 -35.06
C SER A 357 -16.70 -14.78 -34.27
N ASP A 358 -15.65 -15.35 -33.64
CA ASP A 358 -15.78 -16.50 -32.74
C ASP A 358 -16.34 -16.11 -31.36
N CYS A 359 -16.30 -14.82 -31.04
CA CYS A 359 -16.78 -14.27 -29.78
C CYS A 359 -18.31 -14.09 -29.78
N PRO A 360 -19.03 -14.60 -28.76
CA PRO A 360 -20.48 -14.55 -28.72
C PRO A 360 -20.98 -13.11 -28.65
N LYS A 361 -21.87 -12.74 -29.56
CA LYS A 361 -22.45 -11.39 -29.56
C LYS A 361 -23.37 -11.20 -28.36
N GLU A 362 -22.93 -10.40 -27.40
CA GLU A 362 -23.76 -9.95 -26.30
C GLU A 362 -24.45 -8.63 -26.64
N VAL A 363 -25.73 -8.51 -26.26
CA VAL A 363 -26.50 -7.28 -26.49
C VAL A 363 -25.86 -6.14 -25.69
N GLY A 364 -25.35 -5.13 -26.40
CA GLY A 364 -24.77 -3.92 -25.82
C GLY A 364 -23.30 -4.03 -25.40
N VAL A 365 -22.62 -5.15 -25.66
CA VAL A 365 -21.20 -5.34 -25.33
C VAL A 365 -20.45 -5.84 -26.56
N THR A 366 -19.55 -5.00 -27.09
CA THR A 366 -18.61 -5.45 -28.12
C THR A 366 -17.54 -6.33 -27.50
N GLN A 367 -17.20 -7.42 -28.18
CA GLN A 367 -16.16 -8.36 -27.77
C GLN A 367 -15.12 -8.45 -28.88
N THR A 368 -13.86 -8.65 -28.52
CA THR A 368 -12.76 -8.82 -29.47
C THR A 368 -11.96 -10.07 -29.13
N CYS A 369 -11.40 -10.72 -30.14
CA CYS A 369 -10.45 -11.80 -29.95
C CYS A 369 -9.05 -11.23 -29.80
N ILE A 370 -8.43 -11.41 -28.63
CA ILE A 370 -7.03 -11.05 -28.36
C ILE A 370 -6.35 -12.23 -27.68
N ASP A 371 -5.15 -12.59 -28.16
CA ASP A 371 -4.36 -13.71 -27.66
C ASP A 371 -5.14 -15.04 -27.60
N ASN A 372 -5.96 -15.28 -28.62
CA ASN A 372 -6.89 -16.40 -28.74
C ASN A 372 -7.96 -16.49 -27.65
N LYS A 373 -8.24 -15.40 -26.93
CA LYS A 373 -9.31 -15.32 -25.92
C LYS A 373 -10.27 -14.18 -26.26
N CYS A 374 -11.57 -14.42 -26.09
CA CYS A 374 -12.56 -13.39 -26.22
C CYS A 374 -12.54 -12.47 -25.01
N GLN A 375 -12.29 -11.20 -25.25
CA GLN A 375 -12.26 -10.17 -24.22
C GLN A 375 -13.35 -9.13 -24.48
N ARG A 376 -13.78 -8.48 -23.40
CA ARG A 376 -14.70 -7.35 -23.48
C ARG A 376 -13.94 -6.17 -24.10
N ALA A 377 -14.44 -5.67 -25.23
CA ALA A 377 -13.89 -4.49 -25.88
C ALA A 377 -14.35 -3.24 -25.13
N CYS A 378 -13.48 -2.23 -25.09
CA CYS A 378 -13.75 -0.96 -24.43
C CYS A 378 -13.18 0.19 -25.26
N ASN A 379 -13.72 1.39 -25.06
CA ASN A 379 -13.15 2.65 -25.52
C ASN A 379 -12.71 3.54 -24.36
N LYS A 380 -13.20 3.25 -23.15
CA LYS A 380 -12.89 3.93 -21.89
C LYS A 380 -13.11 2.97 -20.72
N ASP A 381 -12.54 3.27 -19.55
CA ASP A 381 -12.55 2.37 -18.38
C ASP A 381 -13.96 1.99 -17.92
N SER A 382 -14.92 2.92 -18.00
CA SER A 382 -16.31 2.66 -17.64
C SER A 382 -16.98 1.55 -18.47
N ASP A 383 -16.45 1.26 -19.66
CA ASP A 383 -17.01 0.22 -20.54
C ASP A 383 -16.73 -1.19 -20.00
N CYS A 384 -15.76 -1.33 -19.10
CA CYS A 384 -15.34 -2.60 -18.53
C CYS A 384 -16.29 -3.17 -17.50
N GLY A 385 -17.16 -2.34 -16.92
CA GLY A 385 -18.18 -2.78 -15.97
C GLY A 385 -17.66 -3.32 -14.63
N ARG A 386 -16.33 -3.36 -14.44
CA ARG A 386 -15.65 -3.72 -13.19
C ARG A 386 -14.74 -2.55 -12.79
N LYS A 387 -14.83 -2.11 -11.55
CA LYS A 387 -14.06 -0.93 -11.05
C LYS A 387 -12.56 -1.19 -11.07
N GLU A 388 -12.18 -2.45 -10.94
CA GLU A 388 -10.82 -2.93 -10.95
C GLU A 388 -10.27 -3.24 -12.35
N TYR A 389 -10.95 -2.82 -13.43
CA TYR A 389 -10.49 -3.00 -14.82
C TYR A 389 -10.35 -1.64 -15.53
N LEU A 390 -9.29 -1.50 -16.34
CA LEU A 390 -9.03 -0.36 -17.21
C LEU A 390 -9.17 -0.76 -18.67
N CYS A 391 -9.46 0.24 -19.50
CA CYS A 391 -9.41 0.06 -20.93
C CYS A 391 -8.00 0.24 -21.47
N VAL A 392 -7.36 -0.86 -21.87
CA VAL A 392 -5.98 -0.89 -22.36
C VAL A 392 -5.97 -1.17 -23.85
N MET A 393 -5.20 -0.39 -24.62
CA MET A 393 -5.08 -0.60 -26.06
C MET A 393 -4.08 -1.72 -26.37
N LYS A 394 -4.55 -2.87 -26.86
CA LYS A 394 -3.72 -4.01 -27.29
C LYS A 394 -4.02 -4.30 -28.76
N ASN A 395 -2.99 -4.32 -29.61
CA ASN A 395 -3.11 -4.49 -31.07
C ASN A 395 -4.10 -3.52 -31.74
N GLY A 396 -4.15 -2.27 -31.27
CA GLY A 396 -5.05 -1.24 -31.81
C GLY A 396 -6.51 -1.36 -31.38
N LYS A 397 -6.83 -2.24 -30.43
CA LYS A 397 -8.18 -2.43 -29.87
C LYS A 397 -8.15 -2.23 -28.36
N GLY A 398 -9.15 -1.53 -27.81
CA GLY A 398 -9.30 -1.40 -26.36
C GLY A 398 -9.87 -2.68 -25.76
N ILE A 399 -9.19 -3.21 -24.74
CA ILE A 399 -9.62 -4.37 -23.95
C ILE A 399 -9.65 -4.05 -22.47
N CYS A 400 -10.56 -4.72 -21.77
CA CYS A 400 -10.66 -4.63 -20.32
C CYS A 400 -9.65 -5.53 -19.65
N GLN A 401 -8.62 -4.93 -19.06
CA GLN A 401 -7.58 -5.60 -18.29
C GLN A 401 -7.67 -5.17 -16.83
N SER A 402 -7.37 -6.06 -15.87
CA SER A 402 -7.38 -5.65 -14.47
C SER A 402 -6.33 -4.57 -14.22
N LYS A 403 -6.69 -3.52 -13.48
CA LYS A 403 -5.75 -2.53 -12.94
C LYS A 403 -4.59 -3.27 -12.25
N LYS A 404 -3.36 -2.82 -12.48
CA LYS A 404 -2.18 -3.44 -11.89
C LYS A 404 -2.16 -3.15 -10.39
N ASN A 405 -2.45 -4.18 -9.60
CA ASN A 405 -2.46 -4.13 -8.13
C ASN A 405 -1.04 -4.06 -7.56
N TYR A 406 -0.96 -4.03 -6.21
CA TYR A 406 0.30 -4.08 -5.47
C TYR A 406 1.29 -5.08 -6.06
N GLY A 407 2.50 -4.59 -6.33
CA GLY A 407 3.65 -5.34 -6.83
C GLY A 407 3.67 -5.72 -8.30
N ALA A 408 2.70 -5.27 -9.08
CA ALA A 408 2.79 -5.34 -10.53
C ALA A 408 3.84 -4.34 -11.08
N ALA A 409 4.45 -4.70 -12.22
CA ALA A 409 5.42 -3.84 -12.91
C ALA A 409 4.74 -2.65 -13.60
N CYS A 410 5.40 -1.49 -13.60
CA CYS A 410 4.83 -0.26 -14.14
C CYS A 410 5.90 0.65 -14.75
N GLU A 411 5.51 1.35 -15.80
CA GLU A 411 6.33 2.38 -16.43
C GLU A 411 5.90 3.79 -15.98
N SER A 412 4.63 3.97 -15.61
CA SER A 412 4.11 5.24 -15.07
C SER A 412 2.99 5.00 -14.04
N ASN A 413 2.52 6.07 -13.38
CA ASN A 413 1.46 5.95 -12.36
C ASN A 413 0.13 5.47 -12.96
N GLU A 414 -0.12 5.76 -14.23
CA GLU A 414 -1.33 5.38 -14.96
C GLU A 414 -1.43 3.86 -15.20
N ASP A 415 -0.32 3.14 -15.08
CA ASP A 415 -0.31 1.68 -15.14
C ASP A 415 -0.98 1.05 -13.91
N CYS A 416 -0.98 1.74 -12.78
CA CYS A 416 -1.33 1.19 -11.48
C CYS A 416 -2.81 1.39 -11.13
N SER A 417 -3.31 0.55 -10.21
CA SER A 417 -4.63 0.73 -9.63
C SER A 417 -4.78 2.12 -9.00
N GLU A 418 -6.00 2.64 -8.98
CA GLU A 418 -6.30 3.97 -8.41
C GLU A 418 -5.85 4.02 -6.94
N GLY A 419 -5.16 5.09 -6.56
CA GLY A 419 -4.53 5.22 -5.24
C GLY A 419 -3.13 4.59 -5.12
N LEU A 420 -2.64 3.90 -6.16
CA LEU A 420 -1.27 3.43 -6.25
C LEU A 420 -0.42 4.36 -7.12
N THR A 421 0.88 4.31 -6.88
CA THR A 421 1.93 5.02 -7.60
C THR A 421 2.95 4.02 -8.10
N CYS A 422 3.52 4.30 -9.27
CA CYS A 422 4.59 3.52 -9.82
C CYS A 422 5.93 3.92 -9.18
N TYR A 423 6.39 3.11 -8.23
CA TYR A 423 7.65 3.36 -7.55
C TYR A 423 8.83 2.77 -8.34
N LYS A 424 9.77 3.63 -8.75
CA LYS A 424 11.00 3.28 -9.48
C LYS A 424 12.24 3.49 -8.62
N GLY A 425 12.27 2.87 -7.44
CA GLY A 425 13.44 2.87 -6.56
C GLY A 425 14.48 1.83 -6.96
N TYR A 426 15.66 1.88 -6.32
CA TYR A 426 16.81 1.01 -6.60
C TYR A 426 16.52 -0.50 -6.55
N ALA A 427 15.48 -0.91 -5.82
CA ALA A 427 15.05 -2.32 -5.70
C ALA A 427 13.89 -2.68 -6.65
N PHE A 428 13.43 -1.79 -7.53
CA PHE A 428 12.23 -2.01 -8.33
C PHE A 428 12.48 -1.66 -9.79
N ASP A 429 13.43 -2.35 -10.39
CA ASP A 429 13.77 -2.14 -11.79
C ASP A 429 12.60 -2.54 -12.69
N GLY A 430 12.16 -1.62 -13.56
CA GLY A 430 10.88 -1.72 -14.29
C GLY A 430 9.64 -1.30 -13.49
N GLY A 431 9.81 -0.57 -12.37
CA GLY A 431 8.77 0.03 -11.54
C GLY A 431 7.92 -0.96 -10.76
N TYR A 432 7.30 -0.54 -9.66
CA TYR A 432 6.44 -1.37 -8.82
C TYR A 432 5.23 -0.57 -8.35
N CYS A 433 4.03 -1.03 -8.69
CA CYS A 433 2.79 -0.41 -8.23
C CYS A 433 2.66 -0.57 -6.71
N THR A 434 2.70 0.55 -5.98
CA THR A 434 2.64 0.58 -4.52
C THR A 434 2.04 1.90 -4.03
N LYS A 435 1.71 1.97 -2.75
CA LYS A 435 1.23 3.15 -2.05
C LYS A 435 2.11 3.36 -0.84
N LYS A 436 2.50 4.59 -0.56
CA LYS A 436 3.20 4.91 0.69
C LYS A 436 2.21 4.80 1.85
N ALA A 437 2.61 4.13 2.92
CA ALA A 437 1.78 3.91 4.09
C ALA A 437 2.61 4.01 5.39
N GLU A 438 1.98 4.51 6.45
CA GLU A 438 2.58 4.62 7.79
C GLU A 438 2.13 3.46 8.70
N MET A 439 0.99 2.84 8.40
CA MET A 439 0.42 1.74 9.15
C MET A 439 -0.24 0.70 8.23
N GLU A 440 -0.27 -0.55 8.70
CA GLU A 440 -0.77 -1.71 7.93
C GLU A 440 -2.17 -1.49 7.35
N SER A 441 -3.06 -0.87 8.11
CA SER A 441 -4.46 -0.62 7.69
C SER A 441 -4.59 0.33 6.50
N GLU A 442 -3.53 1.03 6.11
CA GLU A 442 -3.52 1.89 4.92
C GLU A 442 -3.24 1.09 3.62
N CYS A 443 -2.78 -0.15 3.77
CA CYS A 443 -2.60 -1.10 2.69
C CYS A 443 -3.89 -1.89 2.50
N ASP A 444 -4.67 -1.50 1.48
CA ASP A 444 -5.89 -2.19 1.08
C ASP A 444 -5.59 -3.24 -0.01
N GLY A 445 -6.62 -3.88 -0.58
CA GLY A 445 -6.49 -4.59 -1.87
C GLY A 445 -5.45 -5.74 -1.96
N GLY A 446 -5.06 -6.34 -0.83
CA GLY A 446 -4.04 -7.42 -0.80
C GLY A 446 -2.59 -6.93 -0.71
N GLY A 447 -2.38 -5.64 -0.42
CA GLY A 447 -1.10 -5.13 0.04
C GLY A 447 -0.89 -5.37 1.54
N VAL A 448 0.37 -5.41 1.97
CA VAL A 448 0.79 -5.36 3.38
C VAL A 448 1.93 -4.36 3.53
N LEU A 449 2.11 -3.74 4.69
CA LEU A 449 3.16 -2.75 4.89
C LEU A 449 4.53 -3.45 4.91
N GLY A 450 5.36 -3.13 3.91
CA GLY A 450 6.75 -3.53 3.84
C GLY A 450 7.66 -2.55 4.59
N ASN A 451 8.91 -2.96 4.83
CA ASN A 451 9.88 -2.20 5.64
C ASN A 451 10.25 -0.82 5.05
N LEU A 452 9.93 -0.56 3.77
CA LEU A 452 10.18 0.72 3.10
C LEU A 452 9.07 1.76 3.34
N GLY A 453 8.08 1.48 4.19
CA GLY A 453 6.88 2.32 4.32
C GLY A 453 6.03 2.31 3.04
N LEU A 454 6.09 1.20 2.31
CA LEU A 454 5.40 0.95 1.05
C LEU A 454 4.49 -0.25 1.22
N CYS A 455 3.26 -0.17 0.71
CA CYS A 455 2.36 -1.31 0.63
C CYS A 455 2.87 -2.26 -0.45
N MET A 456 3.35 -3.41 -0.02
CA MET A 456 3.94 -4.46 -0.86
C MET A 456 2.92 -5.56 -1.08
N ARG A 457 3.01 -6.28 -2.20
CA ARG A 457 2.13 -7.42 -2.47
C ARG A 457 2.27 -8.48 -1.39
N LYS A 458 1.18 -8.90 -0.75
CA LYS A 458 1.19 -10.03 0.20
C LYS A 458 1.58 -11.34 -0.50
N CYS A 459 2.31 -12.20 0.20
CA CYS A 459 2.66 -13.55 -0.24
C CYS A 459 2.61 -14.53 0.93
N ASP A 460 2.45 -15.81 0.66
CA ASP A 460 2.64 -16.89 1.64
C ASP A 460 3.96 -17.64 1.38
N ASN A 461 4.39 -17.69 0.12
CA ASN A 461 5.64 -18.28 -0.36
C ASN A 461 6.15 -17.59 -1.65
N ASP A 462 7.33 -17.97 -2.13
CA ASP A 462 7.98 -17.36 -3.31
C ASP A 462 7.15 -17.47 -4.61
N GLU A 463 6.30 -18.48 -4.78
CA GLU A 463 5.47 -18.64 -5.98
C GLU A 463 4.38 -17.57 -6.10
N ASP A 464 3.99 -16.97 -4.97
CA ASP A 464 3.04 -15.85 -4.95
C ASP A 464 3.66 -14.58 -5.54
N CYS A 465 5.00 -14.50 -5.53
CA CYS A 465 5.80 -13.43 -6.10
C CYS A 465 6.05 -13.69 -7.58
N LYS A 466 4.97 -13.61 -8.38
CA LYS A 466 4.93 -13.90 -9.82
C LYS A 466 5.85 -13.04 -10.72
N ARG A 467 6.72 -12.21 -10.15
CA ARG A 467 7.66 -11.36 -10.88
C ARG A 467 9.07 -11.89 -10.69
N ASP A 468 9.76 -12.12 -11.79
CA ASP A 468 11.14 -12.59 -11.77
C ASP A 468 12.01 -11.66 -10.92
N GLY A 469 12.83 -12.26 -10.04
CA GLY A 469 13.67 -11.54 -9.08
C GLY A 469 12.96 -11.11 -7.79
N TYR A 470 11.70 -11.47 -7.58
CA TYR A 470 10.98 -11.24 -6.32
C TYR A 470 10.82 -12.55 -5.53
N SER A 471 11.02 -12.45 -4.22
CA SER A 471 10.82 -13.54 -3.25
C SER A 471 9.91 -13.07 -2.13
N CYS A 472 9.26 -14.03 -1.48
CA CYS A 472 8.40 -13.76 -0.35
C CYS A 472 9.22 -13.53 0.90
N PHE A 473 9.18 -12.30 1.41
CA PHE A 473 9.92 -11.87 2.59
C PHE A 473 8.99 -11.85 3.81
N ASP A 474 9.44 -12.41 4.93
CA ASP A 474 8.73 -12.43 6.20
C ASP A 474 9.45 -11.50 7.21
N ASN A 475 8.77 -10.44 7.67
CA ASN A 475 9.29 -9.52 8.70
C ASN A 475 8.70 -9.80 10.10
N GLY A 476 8.19 -11.01 10.32
CA GLY A 476 7.61 -11.46 11.59
C GLY A 476 6.14 -11.05 11.79
N SER A 477 5.70 -9.93 11.22
CA SER A 477 4.30 -9.50 11.26
C SER A 477 3.58 -9.71 9.92
N ASN A 478 4.31 -9.55 8.81
CA ASN A 478 3.80 -9.60 7.46
C ASN A 478 4.72 -10.38 6.52
N LYS A 479 4.11 -11.02 5.53
CA LYS A 479 4.81 -11.65 4.41
C LYS A 479 4.52 -10.91 3.10
N TYR A 480 5.55 -10.45 2.40
CA TYR A 480 5.40 -9.65 1.18
C TYR A 480 6.46 -9.90 0.10
N CYS A 481 6.07 -9.68 -1.15
CA CYS A 481 6.95 -9.80 -2.30
C CYS A 481 7.86 -8.58 -2.44
N SER A 482 9.13 -8.79 -2.14
CA SER A 482 10.23 -7.85 -2.34
C SER A 482 11.26 -8.47 -3.27
N THR A 483 12.21 -7.71 -3.82
CA THR A 483 13.26 -8.25 -4.71
C THR A 483 14.32 -9.11 -4.01
N GLY A 484 13.95 -9.84 -2.96
CA GLY A 484 14.77 -10.87 -2.32
C GLY A 484 16.16 -10.38 -1.93
N PHE A 485 16.30 -9.90 -0.69
CA PHE A 485 17.56 -9.57 0.00
C PHE A 485 18.51 -8.62 -0.74
N ASN A 486 18.80 -7.50 -0.09
CA ASN A 486 19.81 -6.53 -0.50
C ASN A 486 21.26 -7.10 -0.40
N ILE A 487 21.49 -8.39 -0.66
CA ILE A 487 22.86 -8.93 -0.68
C ILE A 487 23.64 -8.23 -1.79
N GLY A 488 24.69 -7.55 -1.37
CA GLY A 488 25.52 -6.70 -2.20
C GLY A 488 25.03 -5.30 -2.47
N PHE A 489 24.08 -4.81 -1.69
CA PHE A 489 23.87 -3.36 -1.55
C PHE A 489 24.90 -2.76 -0.59
N PRO A 490 25.24 -1.48 -0.79
CA PRO A 490 26.01 -0.72 0.18
C PRO A 490 25.19 -0.56 1.45
N CYS A 491 25.88 -0.48 2.58
CA CYS A 491 25.29 -0.24 3.88
C CYS A 491 26.18 0.70 4.70
N PHE A 492 25.57 1.72 5.28
CA PHE A 492 26.28 2.65 6.14
C PHE A 492 26.08 2.22 7.58
N VAL A 493 27.18 2.09 8.33
CA VAL A 493 27.10 1.95 9.78
C VAL A 493 27.03 3.37 10.34
N HIS A 494 25.84 3.78 10.77
CA HIS A 494 25.67 5.04 11.48
C HIS A 494 26.27 4.91 12.89
N GLU A 495 27.26 5.75 13.23
CA GLU A 495 28.01 5.70 14.50
C GLU A 495 27.10 5.82 15.74
N ASP A 496 25.91 6.40 15.60
CA ASP A 496 25.08 6.79 16.74
C ASP A 496 23.91 5.83 17.07
N GLU A 497 23.52 4.87 16.20
CA GLU A 497 22.28 4.10 16.44
C GLU A 497 22.32 2.58 16.22
N ASN A 498 23.45 1.95 15.87
CA ASN A 498 23.47 0.52 15.48
C ASN A 498 22.44 0.17 14.38
N ILE A 499 21.90 1.17 13.67
CA ILE A 499 21.00 0.98 12.53
C ILE A 499 21.88 0.62 11.35
N VAL A 500 21.63 -0.58 10.84
CA VAL A 500 22.27 -1.10 9.66
C VAL A 500 21.26 -1.01 8.53
N ASP A 501 21.61 -0.38 7.40
CA ASP A 501 20.74 -0.29 6.19
C ASP A 501 20.41 -1.63 5.53
N CYS A 502 20.88 -2.73 6.12
CA CYS A 502 20.59 -4.06 5.65
C CYS A 502 19.26 -4.55 6.22
N ASN A 503 18.46 -5.20 5.37
CA ASN A 503 17.22 -5.83 5.80
C ASN A 503 17.47 -6.83 6.93
N GLU A 504 16.47 -7.07 7.77
CA GLU A 504 16.56 -8.04 8.87
C GLU A 504 17.11 -9.40 8.39
N GLY A 505 18.04 -9.96 9.18
CA GLY A 505 18.76 -11.19 8.84
C GLY A 505 20.04 -10.98 8.01
N LEU A 506 20.27 -9.78 7.48
CA LEU A 506 21.54 -9.39 6.88
C LEU A 506 22.37 -8.56 7.87
N ARG A 507 23.69 -8.72 7.83
CA ARG A 507 24.67 -7.86 8.48
C ARG A 507 25.36 -6.98 7.44
N CYS A 508 25.72 -5.76 7.83
CA CYS A 508 26.60 -4.94 7.03
C CYS A 508 28.05 -5.37 7.27
N ASN A 509 28.69 -5.90 6.24
CA ASN A 509 30.13 -6.12 6.27
C ASN A 509 30.85 -4.83 5.86
N THR A 510 31.58 -4.23 6.79
CA THR A 510 32.39 -3.02 6.61
C THR A 510 33.88 -3.30 6.42
N ASP A 511 34.25 -4.52 6.01
CA ASP A 511 35.62 -4.83 5.60
C ASP A 511 36.11 -3.78 4.59
N SER A 512 37.38 -3.38 4.73
CA SER A 512 38.07 -2.34 3.96
C SER A 512 37.93 -2.46 2.43
N LYS A 513 37.64 -3.66 1.91
CA LYS A 513 37.34 -3.92 0.50
C LYS A 513 35.94 -3.44 0.05
N TYR A 514 35.07 -3.07 0.99
CA TYR A 514 33.73 -2.57 0.76
C TYR A 514 33.65 -1.13 1.32
N GLU A 515 34.11 -0.15 0.53
CA GLU A 515 34.19 1.27 0.93
C GLU A 515 32.86 1.83 1.49
N TYR A 516 31.73 1.28 1.02
CA TYR A 516 30.39 1.65 1.45
C TYR A 516 29.66 0.54 2.21
N GLY A 517 30.39 -0.40 2.79
CA GLY A 517 29.83 -1.63 3.34
C GLY A 517 29.23 -2.56 2.27
N TYR A 518 28.92 -3.78 2.69
CA TYR A 518 28.27 -4.79 1.87
C TYR A 518 27.26 -5.56 2.72
N CYS A 519 25.97 -5.41 2.42
CA CYS A 519 24.95 -6.23 3.05
C CYS A 519 25.16 -7.70 2.65
N THR A 520 25.35 -8.56 3.64
CA THR A 520 25.56 -10.00 3.48
C THR A 520 24.89 -10.74 4.63
N MET A 521 24.73 -12.05 4.52
CA MET A 521 24.52 -12.91 5.69
C MET A 521 25.68 -13.87 5.86
N ASP A 522 25.84 -14.41 7.06
CA ASP A 522 26.81 -15.45 7.35
C ASP A 522 26.39 -16.78 6.70
N CYS A 523 27.37 -17.52 6.20
CA CYS A 523 27.19 -18.88 5.71
C CYS A 523 28.43 -19.70 6.09
N GLU A 524 28.26 -20.96 6.49
CA GLU A 524 29.34 -21.85 6.93
C GLU A 524 29.79 -22.83 5.85
N LYS A 525 28.89 -23.22 4.93
CA LYS A 525 29.12 -24.22 3.88
C LYS A 525 28.59 -23.74 2.54
N ALA A 526 29.16 -24.28 1.46
CA ALA A 526 28.76 -23.94 0.09
C ALA A 526 27.26 -24.18 -0.19
N ASP A 527 26.66 -25.13 0.52
CA ASP A 527 25.24 -25.51 0.41
C ASP A 527 24.33 -24.81 1.43
N ASP A 528 24.86 -23.90 2.26
CA ASP A 528 24.02 -23.13 3.18
C ASP A 528 23.11 -22.19 2.40
N LEU A 529 21.92 -21.91 2.95
CA LEU A 529 20.84 -21.14 2.35
C LEU A 529 21.24 -19.66 2.17
N CYS A 530 22.06 -19.37 1.18
CA CYS A 530 22.12 -18.04 0.59
C CYS A 530 20.85 -17.82 -0.27
N PRO A 531 20.25 -16.63 -0.24
CA PRO A 531 19.11 -16.28 -1.08
C PRO A 531 19.40 -16.51 -2.56
N THR A 532 18.36 -16.81 -3.33
CA THR A 532 18.45 -16.95 -4.80
C THR A 532 19.18 -15.76 -5.42
N GLY A 533 20.16 -16.03 -6.29
CA GLY A 533 21.02 -14.99 -6.88
C GLY A 533 22.24 -14.62 -6.02
N SER A 534 22.45 -15.30 -4.90
CA SER A 534 23.65 -15.20 -4.06
C SER A 534 24.23 -16.59 -3.78
N LYS A 535 25.51 -16.64 -3.44
CA LYS A 535 26.24 -17.88 -3.19
C LYS A 535 27.16 -17.75 -1.99
N CYS A 536 27.30 -18.83 -1.23
CA CYS A 536 28.17 -18.82 -0.07
C CYS A 536 29.64 -18.84 -0.51
N ILE A 537 30.36 -17.76 -0.22
CA ILE A 537 31.82 -17.70 -0.36
C ILE A 537 32.43 -18.24 0.93
N THR A 538 32.75 -19.53 0.90
CA THR A 538 33.21 -20.29 2.08
C THR A 538 34.50 -19.73 2.68
N SER A 539 35.37 -19.14 1.86
CA SER A 539 36.61 -18.50 2.34
C SER A 539 36.33 -17.34 3.29
N ASN A 540 35.22 -16.62 3.09
CA ASN A 540 34.85 -15.44 3.87
C ASN A 540 33.67 -15.70 4.81
N LYS A 541 32.99 -16.85 4.67
CA LYS A 541 31.74 -17.20 5.35
C LYS A 541 30.61 -16.21 5.11
N MET A 542 30.46 -15.77 3.85
CA MET A 542 29.51 -14.72 3.47
C MET A 542 28.74 -15.08 2.20
N CYS A 543 27.44 -14.80 2.18
CA CYS A 543 26.66 -14.84 0.96
C CYS A 543 26.98 -13.61 0.08
N MET A 544 27.53 -13.85 -1.10
CA MET A 544 27.81 -12.80 -2.08
C MET A 544 26.95 -12.97 -3.32
N ARG A 545 26.52 -11.86 -3.92
CA ARG A 545 25.71 -11.84 -5.15
C ARG A 545 26.45 -12.54 -6.29
N GLU A 546 25.83 -13.55 -6.89
CA GLU A 546 26.35 -14.26 -8.07
C GLU A 546 26.23 -13.36 -9.30
N CYS A 547 27.22 -13.45 -10.18
CA CYS A 547 27.26 -12.66 -11.42
C CYS A 547 27.91 -13.50 -12.53
N GLY A 548 27.62 -13.16 -13.78
CA GLY A 548 28.33 -13.64 -14.96
C GLY A 548 29.10 -12.54 -15.68
N ARG A 549 28.87 -11.26 -15.33
CA ARG A 549 29.46 -10.06 -15.93
C ARG A 549 29.44 -8.90 -14.94
N ASP A 550 30.30 -7.91 -15.15
CA ASP A 550 30.42 -6.72 -14.27
C ASP A 550 29.14 -5.88 -14.20
N ASP A 551 28.34 -5.83 -15.28
CA ASP A 551 27.07 -5.09 -15.34
C ASP A 551 25.97 -5.68 -14.44
N GLN A 552 26.19 -6.88 -13.88
CA GLN A 552 25.30 -7.53 -12.93
C GLN A 552 25.62 -7.16 -11.47
N CYS A 553 26.69 -6.41 -11.22
CA CYS A 553 27.01 -5.89 -9.90
C CYS A 553 26.30 -4.56 -9.64
N LEU A 554 25.51 -4.49 -8.57
CA LEU A 554 24.65 -3.32 -8.26
C LEU A 554 25.44 -2.06 -7.92
N ILE A 555 26.65 -2.24 -7.39
CA ILE A 555 27.54 -1.15 -7.04
C ILE A 555 28.55 -1.00 -8.17
N SER A 556 28.66 0.20 -8.74
CA SER A 556 29.51 0.48 -9.89
C SER A 556 31.00 0.21 -9.68
N ASP A 557 31.43 0.11 -8.41
CA ASP A 557 32.81 -0.17 -8.02
C ASP A 557 33.06 -1.66 -7.74
N TYR A 558 32.08 -2.52 -8.03
CA TYR A 558 32.19 -3.97 -7.85
C TYR A 558 32.38 -4.63 -9.20
N THR A 559 33.19 -5.68 -9.21
CA THR A 559 33.43 -6.50 -10.42
C THR A 559 33.05 -7.93 -10.18
N CYS A 560 32.66 -8.57 -11.27
CA CYS A 560 32.32 -9.98 -11.27
C CYS A 560 33.59 -10.82 -11.27
N ARG A 561 33.85 -11.53 -10.17
CA ARG A 561 35.09 -12.31 -9.97
C ARG A 561 34.83 -13.71 -9.50
N GLU A 562 35.65 -14.63 -9.99
CA GLU A 562 35.66 -16.00 -9.51
C GLU A 562 36.34 -16.09 -8.14
N ILE A 563 35.54 -16.33 -7.10
CA ILE A 563 35.98 -16.64 -5.73
C ILE A 563 35.43 -18.02 -5.38
N ASP A 564 36.26 -18.92 -4.87
CA ASP A 564 35.87 -20.31 -4.56
C ASP A 564 35.19 -21.05 -5.73
N LYS A 565 35.60 -20.77 -6.97
CA LYS A 565 35.01 -21.29 -8.23
C LYS A 565 33.59 -20.80 -8.54
N VAL A 566 33.22 -19.65 -7.97
CA VAL A 566 31.93 -19.00 -8.19
C VAL A 566 32.17 -17.55 -8.58
N TYR A 567 31.52 -17.09 -9.64
CA TYR A 567 31.58 -15.68 -10.02
C TYR A 567 30.65 -14.85 -9.13
N VAL A 568 31.22 -13.94 -8.34
CA VAL A 568 30.49 -13.06 -7.42
C VAL A 568 30.95 -11.60 -7.53
N CYS A 569 30.08 -10.69 -7.13
CA CYS A 569 30.39 -9.26 -7.10
C CYS A 569 31.26 -8.92 -5.88
N GLU A 570 32.55 -8.66 -6.10
CA GLU A 570 33.50 -8.22 -5.06
C GLU A 570 33.95 -6.78 -5.28
N GLY A 571 34.10 -6.04 -4.19
CA GLY A 571 34.64 -4.69 -4.19
C GLY A 571 36.12 -4.69 -4.57
N GLY A 572 36.48 -3.81 -5.50
CA GLY A 572 37.86 -3.63 -5.93
C GLY A 572 37.92 -2.63 -7.06
N LYS A 573 38.80 -1.64 -6.94
CA LYS A 573 38.82 -0.52 -7.88
C LYS A 573 39.30 -0.99 -9.25
N ASN A 574 38.47 -0.74 -10.27
CA ASN A 574 38.75 -1.07 -11.67
C ASN A 574 39.85 -0.22 -12.28
N ILE A 575 40.29 -0.57 -13.49
CA ILE A 575 41.17 0.30 -14.28
C ILE A 575 40.51 1.69 -14.38
N GLY A 576 41.21 2.66 -13.82
CA GLY A 576 40.80 4.04 -13.76
C GLY A 576 39.93 4.48 -12.60
N ALA A 577 39.72 3.62 -11.62
CA ALA A 577 39.32 4.04 -10.29
C ALA A 577 40.55 4.51 -9.49
N ALA A 578 40.35 5.41 -8.54
CA ALA A 578 41.48 6.04 -7.85
C ALA A 578 41.87 5.32 -6.58
N CYS A 579 43.16 5.31 -6.30
CA CYS A 579 43.75 4.47 -5.29
C CYS A 579 44.81 5.26 -4.52
N ASN A 580 44.94 4.95 -3.25
CA ASN A 580 46.03 5.41 -2.41
C ASN A 580 47.14 4.35 -2.31
N SER A 581 46.78 3.07 -2.53
CA SER A 581 47.68 1.93 -2.45
C SER A 581 47.35 0.87 -3.49
N ASN A 582 48.27 -0.08 -3.74
CA ASN A 582 48.01 -1.22 -4.61
C ASN A 582 46.87 -2.11 -4.10
N ASP A 583 46.62 -2.12 -2.78
CA ASP A 583 45.57 -2.94 -2.17
C ASP A 583 44.17 -2.38 -2.46
N ASP A 584 44.06 -1.09 -2.80
CA ASP A 584 42.80 -0.48 -3.21
C ASP A 584 42.36 -0.98 -4.59
N CYS A 585 43.32 -1.45 -5.40
CA CYS A 585 43.08 -1.85 -6.77
C CYS A 585 42.71 -3.33 -6.88
N SER A 586 41.95 -3.64 -7.93
CA SER A 586 41.65 -5.02 -8.32
C SER A 586 42.94 -5.85 -8.46
N LYS A 587 42.91 -7.12 -8.04
CA LYS A 587 44.09 -8.01 -8.10
C LYS A 587 44.68 -8.02 -9.52
N GLY A 588 45.98 -7.76 -9.63
CA GLY A 588 46.70 -7.64 -10.91
C GLY A 588 46.80 -6.21 -11.44
N LEU A 589 46.06 -5.26 -10.87
CA LEU A 589 46.26 -3.84 -11.10
C LEU A 589 47.29 -3.27 -10.13
N THR A 590 47.95 -2.20 -10.56
CA THR A 590 48.88 -1.41 -9.74
C THR A 590 48.30 -0.01 -9.59
N CYS A 591 48.39 0.54 -8.38
CA CYS A 591 48.06 1.92 -8.14
C CYS A 591 49.15 2.84 -8.67
N ASP A 592 48.89 3.53 -9.78
CA ASP A 592 49.76 4.58 -10.29
C ASP A 592 49.57 5.85 -9.45
N THR A 593 50.24 5.91 -8.31
CA THR A 593 50.24 7.05 -7.37
C THR A 593 50.88 8.32 -7.95
N LYS A 594 51.51 8.24 -9.15
CA LYS A 594 52.00 9.43 -9.85
C LYS A 594 50.85 10.20 -10.51
N GLN A 595 49.69 9.58 -10.69
CA GLN A 595 48.47 10.25 -11.13
C GLN A 595 47.84 10.96 -9.94
N TYR A 596 47.13 12.07 -10.18
CA TYR A 596 46.45 12.80 -9.12
C TYR A 596 45.40 11.91 -8.41
N ASN A 597 45.57 11.76 -7.08
CA ASN A 597 44.84 10.84 -6.20
C ASN A 597 45.01 9.34 -6.50
N GLY A 598 46.08 8.99 -7.22
CA GLY A 598 46.40 7.65 -7.72
C GLY A 598 45.34 7.07 -8.67
N TYR A 599 45.76 6.13 -9.51
CA TYR A 599 44.90 5.55 -10.53
C TYR A 599 45.22 4.08 -10.71
N CYS A 600 44.24 3.19 -10.53
CA CYS A 600 44.43 1.77 -10.78
C CYS A 600 44.70 1.55 -12.28
N THR A 601 45.86 1.00 -12.59
CA THR A 601 46.33 0.75 -13.95
C THR A 601 46.79 -0.69 -14.09
N LEU A 602 46.80 -1.19 -15.32
CA LEU A 602 47.40 -2.47 -15.68
C LEU A 602 48.51 -2.20 -16.69
N ASP A 603 49.71 -2.70 -16.46
CA ASP A 603 50.77 -2.62 -17.47
C ASP A 603 50.38 -3.45 -18.70
N CYS A 604 50.55 -2.89 -19.90
CA CYS A 604 50.09 -3.51 -21.14
C CYS A 604 51.10 -3.37 -22.27
N LYS A 605 51.15 -4.36 -23.19
CA LYS A 605 52.03 -4.33 -24.36
C LYS A 605 51.33 -4.11 -25.70
N SER A 606 50.00 -4.02 -25.73
CA SER A 606 49.13 -3.37 -26.75
C SER A 606 47.73 -3.97 -26.79
N THR A 607 47.57 -5.25 -26.41
CA THR A 607 46.28 -5.99 -26.47
C THR A 607 45.81 -6.52 -25.12
N ASP A 608 46.55 -6.29 -24.05
CA ASP A 608 46.32 -6.93 -22.74
C ASP A 608 45.22 -6.26 -21.90
N CYS A 609 44.63 -5.18 -22.42
CA CYS A 609 43.66 -4.39 -21.68
C CYS A 609 42.25 -5.01 -21.75
N PRO A 610 41.51 -5.13 -20.63
CA PRO A 610 40.13 -5.61 -20.63
C PRO A 610 39.19 -4.68 -21.43
N THR A 611 38.00 -5.19 -21.74
CA THR A 611 37.06 -4.71 -22.78
C THR A 611 36.66 -3.23 -22.71
N ASP A 612 36.84 -2.56 -21.57
CA ASP A 612 36.54 -1.12 -21.38
C ASP A 612 37.79 -0.27 -21.12
N SER A 613 38.94 -0.76 -21.58
CA SER A 613 40.21 -0.09 -21.41
C SER A 613 41.11 -0.28 -22.63
N VAL A 614 42.03 0.66 -22.80
CA VAL A 614 42.92 0.71 -23.95
C VAL A 614 44.34 0.97 -23.50
N CYS A 615 45.29 0.32 -24.17
CA CYS A 615 46.69 0.43 -23.83
C CYS A 615 47.25 1.76 -24.32
N VAL A 616 47.57 2.66 -23.40
CA VAL A 616 48.16 3.97 -23.70
C VAL A 616 49.44 4.12 -22.90
N SER A 617 50.56 4.30 -23.60
CA SER A 617 51.88 4.48 -22.97
C SER A 617 52.25 3.36 -21.98
N ASN A 618 51.99 2.11 -22.37
CA ASN A 618 52.17 0.89 -21.56
C ASN A 618 51.27 0.75 -20.33
N ALA A 619 50.22 1.56 -20.18
CA ALA A 619 49.22 1.39 -19.13
C ALA A 619 47.81 1.31 -19.72
N CYS A 620 46.99 0.39 -19.25
CA CYS A 620 45.57 0.36 -19.58
C CYS A 620 44.87 1.56 -18.96
N LYS A 621 44.19 2.34 -19.80
CA LYS A 621 43.37 3.49 -19.42
C LYS A 621 41.91 3.20 -19.77
N ARG A 622 40.99 3.64 -18.92
CA ARG A 622 39.55 3.47 -19.16
C ARG A 622 39.15 4.19 -20.45
N THR A 623 38.43 3.50 -21.34
CA THR A 623 37.86 4.13 -22.54
C THR A 623 36.67 5.01 -22.17
N CYS A 624 36.43 6.08 -22.92
CA CYS A 624 35.35 7.03 -22.66
C CYS A 624 34.75 7.55 -23.97
N LYS A 625 33.51 8.05 -23.95
CA LYS A 625 32.93 8.83 -25.06
C LYS A 625 32.78 10.30 -24.68
N LEU A 626 32.58 10.58 -23.40
CA LEU A 626 32.37 11.90 -22.81
C LEU A 626 33.15 12.02 -21.49
N ASP A 627 33.42 13.24 -21.04
CA ASP A 627 34.11 13.50 -19.76
C ASP A 627 33.42 12.83 -18.57
N LYS A 628 32.08 12.77 -18.59
CA LYS A 628 31.30 12.09 -17.53
C LYS A 628 31.60 10.59 -17.43
N ASP A 629 32.01 9.96 -18.53
CA ASP A 629 32.29 8.51 -18.56
C ASP A 629 33.58 8.19 -17.80
N CYS A 630 34.43 9.19 -17.56
CA CYS A 630 35.59 9.07 -16.70
C CYS A 630 35.24 9.01 -15.21
N GLY A 631 33.97 9.27 -14.85
CA GLY A 631 33.44 9.04 -13.52
C GLY A 631 34.07 9.88 -12.41
N ARG A 632 34.89 10.89 -12.74
CA ARG A 632 35.61 11.71 -11.77
C ARG A 632 35.85 13.14 -12.22
N THR A 633 35.79 14.05 -11.25
CA THR A 633 36.27 15.43 -11.38
C THR A 633 37.77 15.45 -11.71
N MET A 634 38.16 16.34 -12.64
CA MET A 634 39.51 16.52 -13.17
C MET A 634 40.06 15.43 -14.10
N TYR A 635 39.24 14.45 -14.47
CA TYR A 635 39.52 13.54 -15.57
C TYR A 635 38.74 13.96 -16.81
N PHE A 636 39.42 13.98 -17.95
CA PHE A 636 38.83 14.38 -19.23
C PHE A 636 38.93 13.22 -20.21
N CYS A 637 37.90 13.09 -21.03
CA CYS A 637 37.90 12.16 -22.12
C CYS A 637 38.68 12.75 -23.30
N ILE A 638 39.90 12.25 -23.52
CA ILE A 638 40.72 12.70 -24.65
C ILE A 638 40.69 11.65 -25.75
N THR A 639 40.65 12.12 -27.00
CA THR A 639 40.71 11.25 -28.18
C THR A 639 42.07 11.40 -28.84
N SER A 640 42.83 10.31 -28.90
CA SER A 640 44.10 10.23 -29.62
C SER A 640 44.05 9.05 -30.58
N SER A 641 44.37 9.28 -31.86
CA SER A 641 44.50 8.21 -32.86
C SER A 641 43.29 7.25 -32.94
N ASN A 642 42.05 7.81 -32.94
CA ASN A 642 40.77 7.08 -32.95
C ASN A 642 40.42 6.31 -31.67
N ILE A 643 41.14 6.53 -30.59
CA ILE A 643 40.90 5.90 -29.29
C ILE A 643 40.60 7.01 -28.28
N SER A 644 39.47 6.91 -27.59
CA SER A 644 39.05 7.84 -26.55
C SER A 644 39.25 7.23 -25.17
N TYR A 645 40.01 7.89 -24.30
CA TYR A 645 40.36 7.40 -22.96
C TYR A 645 40.48 8.52 -21.92
N CYS A 646 40.36 8.14 -20.66
CA CYS A 646 40.41 9.07 -19.53
C CYS A 646 41.85 9.43 -19.12
N ILE A 647 42.11 10.73 -18.97
CA ILE A 647 43.38 11.27 -18.47
C ILE A 647 43.14 12.39 -17.45
N THR A 648 44.07 12.60 -16.52
CA THR A 648 44.07 13.76 -15.61
C THR A 648 44.42 15.06 -16.33
N GLY A 649 43.68 16.14 -16.05
CA GLY A 649 43.93 17.46 -16.65
C GLY A 649 45.17 18.20 -16.15
N LEU A 650 45.96 17.62 -15.24
CA LEU A 650 47.06 18.32 -14.55
C LEU A 650 48.38 18.37 -15.33
N ASN A 651 48.49 17.70 -16.48
CA ASN A 651 49.70 17.75 -17.32
C ASN A 651 49.77 18.94 -18.30
N PHE A 652 48.88 19.95 -18.17
CA PHE A 652 48.86 21.11 -19.08
C PHE A 652 49.59 22.36 -18.55
N GLY A 653 50.22 22.30 -17.38
CA GLY A 653 51.08 23.36 -16.86
C GLY A 653 52.55 23.13 -17.18
N ALA A 654 52.96 23.31 -18.44
CA ALA A 654 54.37 23.57 -18.75
C ALA A 654 54.54 25.09 -18.87
N GLU A 655 55.35 25.68 -17.97
CA GLU A 655 55.79 27.08 -18.10
C GLU A 655 56.42 27.29 -19.48
N CYS A 656 55.93 28.27 -20.23
CA CYS A 656 56.51 28.71 -21.48
C CYS A 656 57.53 29.79 -21.15
N ASP A 657 58.81 29.44 -21.12
CA ASP A 657 59.88 30.35 -20.72
C ASP A 657 60.37 31.29 -21.84
N ASN A 658 59.86 31.20 -23.08
CA ASN A 658 60.20 32.16 -24.16
C ASN A 658 59.07 32.34 -25.20
N ASP A 659 58.92 33.56 -25.70
CA ASP A 659 57.87 34.03 -26.63
C ASP A 659 57.84 33.32 -28.00
N ASP A 660 58.87 32.54 -28.37
CA ASP A 660 58.99 31.94 -29.70
C ASP A 660 58.34 30.54 -29.84
N ASP A 661 57.92 29.88 -28.75
CA ASP A 661 57.29 28.54 -28.80
C ASP A 661 55.77 28.55 -29.08
N CYS A 662 55.15 29.73 -29.24
CA CYS A 662 53.72 29.90 -29.51
C CYS A 662 53.31 29.70 -30.99
N LYS A 663 53.99 28.85 -31.76
CA LYS A 663 53.67 28.58 -33.18
C LYS A 663 53.05 27.21 -33.47
N SER A 664 52.52 26.51 -32.46
CA SER A 664 51.78 25.24 -32.68
C SER A 664 50.34 25.33 -32.15
N PRO A 665 49.31 24.81 -32.87
CA PRO A 665 47.89 25.15 -32.62
C PRO A 665 47.25 24.45 -31.41
N LEU A 666 48.02 23.81 -30.54
CA LEU A 666 47.51 23.02 -29.44
C LEU A 666 48.00 23.62 -28.12
N LYS A 667 47.26 24.60 -27.59
CA LYS A 667 47.17 24.91 -26.14
C LYS A 667 46.40 26.22 -25.93
N CYS A 668 45.08 26.10 -25.81
CA CYS A 668 44.25 26.96 -24.95
C CYS A 668 42.85 26.34 -24.89
N TYR A 669 42.66 25.35 -24.00
CA TYR A 669 41.33 24.87 -23.62
C TYR A 669 41.09 25.23 -22.16
N ARG A 670 40.22 26.21 -21.92
CA ARG A 670 39.52 26.38 -20.64
C ARG A 670 38.04 26.14 -20.92
N PRO A 671 37.46 24.99 -20.56
CA PRO A 671 36.04 24.78 -20.78
C PRO A 671 35.25 25.55 -19.70
N VAL A 672 34.38 26.45 -20.15
CA VAL A 672 33.18 26.82 -19.39
C VAL A 672 32.15 25.74 -19.70
N ALA A 673 31.56 25.16 -18.66
CA ALA A 673 30.63 24.05 -18.79
C ALA A 673 29.42 24.42 -19.66
N GLY A 674 29.19 23.64 -20.73
CA GLY A 674 27.94 23.65 -21.50
C GLY A 674 27.97 24.46 -22.81
N LYS A 675 28.70 23.99 -23.83
CA LYS A 675 28.31 23.96 -25.26
C LYS A 675 29.48 23.50 -26.14
N THR A 676 29.25 22.48 -26.96
CA THR A 676 30.18 22.02 -28.00
C THR A 676 29.94 22.78 -29.30
N GLY A 677 30.94 23.50 -29.80
CA GLY A 677 30.98 24.06 -31.15
C GLY A 677 32.40 23.99 -31.71
N LEU A 678 32.56 23.32 -32.85
CA LEU A 678 33.80 23.25 -33.63
C LEU A 678 33.95 24.54 -34.44
N CYS A 679 35.09 25.22 -34.35
CA CYS A 679 35.46 26.30 -35.28
C CYS A 679 36.31 25.74 -36.41
N SER A 680 35.88 25.93 -37.67
CA SER A 680 36.72 25.75 -38.86
C SER A 680 37.31 27.08 -39.31
N ASN A 681 38.56 27.02 -39.81
CA ASN A 681 39.36 28.13 -40.32
C ASN A 681 38.69 28.98 -41.40
N SER A 682 38.80 30.30 -41.28
CA SER A 682 39.31 31.17 -42.37
C SER A 682 39.71 32.55 -41.82
N ASN A 683 40.91 32.99 -42.19
CA ASN A 683 41.36 34.37 -42.04
C ASN A 683 40.44 35.27 -42.87
N ASP A 684 39.74 36.21 -42.24
CA ASP A 684 39.48 37.55 -42.78
C ASP A 684 38.85 38.46 -41.72
N ASN A 685 39.46 39.63 -41.54
CA ASN A 685 38.91 40.73 -40.75
C ASN A 685 37.71 41.32 -41.49
N LEU A 686 36.47 41.00 -41.08
CA LEU A 686 35.24 41.79 -41.29
C LEU A 686 34.06 41.08 -40.61
N CYS A 687 33.60 41.58 -39.46
CA CYS A 687 32.33 41.16 -38.86
C CYS A 687 31.18 41.95 -39.50
N SER A 688 30.46 41.34 -40.43
CA SER A 688 29.04 41.65 -40.68
C SER A 688 28.29 40.34 -40.93
N GLY A 689 27.29 40.04 -40.12
CA GLY A 689 26.45 38.86 -40.29
C GLY A 689 25.82 38.45 -38.96
N ASP A 690 24.58 38.88 -38.77
CA ASP A 690 23.72 38.61 -37.61
C ASP A 690 23.54 37.12 -37.32
N VAL A 691 23.87 36.73 -36.09
CA VAL A 691 23.20 35.63 -35.37
C VAL A 691 23.02 36.08 -33.93
N ASP A 692 21.77 36.11 -33.47
CA ASP A 692 21.28 36.69 -32.22
C ASP A 692 22.20 36.50 -31.00
N CYS A 693 22.96 37.55 -30.67
CA CYS A 693 23.39 37.83 -29.32
C CYS A 693 22.50 38.94 -28.76
N VAL A 694 21.62 38.59 -27.82
CA VAL A 694 20.90 39.56 -27.02
C VAL A 694 21.92 40.27 -26.11
N GLU A 695 22.28 41.48 -26.50
CA GLU A 695 22.97 42.44 -25.65
C GLU A 695 22.12 42.72 -24.41
N SER A 696 22.66 42.44 -23.22
CA SER A 696 22.22 43.06 -21.97
C SER A 696 23.29 42.96 -20.88
N TYR A 697 24.18 43.96 -20.87
CA TYR A 697 24.81 44.60 -19.70
C TYR A 697 25.74 43.76 -18.79
N ALA A 698 27.05 43.84 -19.07
CA ALA A 698 28.11 43.67 -18.06
C ALA A 698 29.13 44.82 -18.16
N LYS A 699 29.50 45.44 -17.04
CA LYS A 699 30.68 46.32 -16.94
C LYS A 699 31.79 45.55 -16.20
N CYS A 700 32.98 45.50 -16.79
CA CYS A 700 34.18 44.97 -16.16
C CYS A 700 34.76 45.99 -15.17
N ASN A 701 35.18 45.52 -13.98
CA ASN A 701 36.11 46.26 -13.13
C ASN A 701 37.54 45.73 -13.34
N LYS A 702 38.54 46.58 -13.10
CA LYS A 702 39.95 46.40 -13.51
C LYS A 702 40.74 45.29 -12.80
N ASP A 703 40.19 44.65 -11.79
CA ASP A 703 40.93 43.70 -10.96
C ASP A 703 40.38 42.27 -11.14
N GLY A 704 40.94 41.55 -12.13
CA GLY A 704 41.25 40.12 -12.11
C GLY A 704 40.19 39.03 -11.87
N ASP A 705 39.19 39.24 -11.04
CA ASP A 705 38.32 38.17 -10.52
C ASP A 705 36.90 38.26 -11.07
N LYS A 706 36.46 37.18 -11.73
CA LYS A 706 35.13 37.06 -12.33
C LYS A 706 34.20 36.32 -11.38
N HIS A 707 33.23 37.02 -10.81
CA HIS A 707 32.05 36.42 -10.17
C HIS A 707 30.78 36.82 -10.91
N CYS A 708 29.89 35.85 -11.14
CA CYS A 708 28.56 36.07 -11.71
C CYS A 708 27.55 36.23 -10.57
N TYR A 709 26.92 37.41 -10.48
CA TYR A 709 25.85 37.67 -9.51
C TYR A 709 24.48 37.67 -10.19
N ARG A 710 23.47 37.16 -9.49
CA ARG A 710 22.06 37.16 -9.91
C ARG A 710 21.46 38.53 -9.58
N LYS A 711 20.74 39.16 -10.52
CA LYS A 711 19.99 40.39 -10.23
C LYS A 711 18.76 40.10 -9.37
N CYS A 712 18.39 41.06 -8.54
CA CYS A 712 17.21 41.01 -7.68
C CYS A 712 16.57 42.40 -7.55
N SER A 713 15.32 42.43 -7.14
CA SER A 713 14.54 43.62 -6.82
C SER A 713 14.11 43.60 -5.34
N SER A 714 14.08 42.41 -4.75
CA SER A 714 13.88 42.15 -3.32
C SER A 714 14.62 40.87 -2.88
N ASP A 715 14.79 40.67 -1.57
CA ASP A 715 15.49 39.50 -1.00
C ASP A 715 14.90 38.16 -1.45
N SER A 716 13.59 38.11 -1.72
CA SER A 716 12.88 36.93 -2.23
C SER A 716 13.41 36.43 -3.59
N ASP A 717 13.97 37.33 -4.41
CA ASP A 717 14.45 36.99 -5.76
C ASP A 717 15.76 36.17 -5.73
N CYS A 718 16.43 36.14 -4.57
CA CYS A 718 17.70 35.47 -4.38
C CYS A 718 17.57 33.96 -4.14
N GLY A 719 16.38 33.47 -3.78
CA GLY A 719 16.06 32.04 -3.71
C GLY A 719 16.80 31.24 -2.64
N ARG A 720 17.51 31.92 -1.72
CA ARG A 720 18.16 31.31 -0.56
C ARG A 720 18.10 32.24 0.65
N GLU A 721 17.90 31.66 1.83
CA GLU A 721 17.73 32.40 3.09
C GLU A 721 18.99 33.12 3.58
N ASP A 722 20.18 32.71 3.10
CA ASP A 722 21.49 33.28 3.44
C ASP A 722 21.93 34.43 2.51
N MET A 723 21.10 34.84 1.55
CA MET A 723 21.36 35.95 0.63
C MET A 723 20.36 37.10 0.82
N LYS A 724 20.78 38.32 0.51
CA LYS A 724 19.93 39.53 0.46
C LYS A 724 20.17 40.31 -0.82
N CYS A 725 19.18 41.10 -1.22
CA CYS A 725 19.28 41.95 -2.38
C CYS A 725 19.94 43.28 -2.01
N SER A 726 21.12 43.56 -2.57
CA SER A 726 21.84 44.82 -2.41
C SER A 726 22.21 45.37 -3.78
N ASP A 727 21.87 46.63 -4.04
CA ASP A 727 22.15 47.31 -5.32
C ASP A 727 21.72 46.52 -6.56
N SER A 728 20.52 45.92 -6.46
CA SER A 728 19.94 45.05 -7.50
C SER A 728 20.70 43.75 -7.77
N MET A 729 21.55 43.29 -6.84
CA MET A 729 22.26 42.01 -6.94
C MET A 729 22.15 41.20 -5.64
N CYS A 730 22.04 39.88 -5.79
CA CYS A 730 22.03 38.96 -4.65
C CYS A 730 23.45 38.84 -4.07
N VAL A 731 23.59 39.24 -2.81
CA VAL A 731 24.83 39.15 -2.04
C VAL A 731 24.59 38.31 -0.80
N TYR A 732 25.63 37.65 -0.27
CA TYR A 732 25.53 36.97 1.02
C TYR A 732 25.20 37.97 2.14
N LYS A 733 24.35 37.56 3.09
CA LYS A 733 23.86 38.43 4.18
C LYS A 733 24.95 39.06 5.02
#